data_AF-A0A0V0R6C5-F1
#
_entry.id   AF-A0A0V0R6C5-F1
#
_cell.length_a   1.000
_cell.length_b   1.000
_cell.length_c   1.000
_cell.angle_alpha   90.00
_cell.angle_beta   90.00
_cell.angle_gamma   90.00
#
_symmetry.space_group_name_H-M   'P 1'
#
loop_
_entity.id
_entity.type
_entity.pdbx_description
1 polymer ?
#
loop_
_entity_poly.entity_id
_entity_poly.type
_entity_poly.pdbx_seq_one_letter_code
_entity_poly.pdbx_strand_id
1 'polypeptide(L)'
;MYNLDKYPQTLPLQLKINKANEQQKNGEQQNKFFEQKSPNNIPMIQNPQDMTFQILSQVAKKVQIQKQRIKRKTKLFDVVENNGEVQPKDLQQEKQINKENQQYNLCKQEIRKMSYSFLNDDEVKKRELEFLLEEENLDLLNKNVSYMACQILMKNQKSDQEIQFLIKIVKQLNVFKENPHLLGNISYGLMQRSFKLNFFKKNQVIFNKGEIGDNFYIVLRGKVITLIPSNKQKITTFKEVLNGMSMQSNNKKMIFFTNKFNYQTILKVKNNKNDKEQQQQLFESQKNQEIKDQNLGLVQKIQIENDLTQNESMFQSQINNAASKIINQKILNLNTYKSPIDLGKSQEKKKKYFVNENIDNFKYTDEVMSDRNLSMKKLQNQVKNKTVQINLQSQQQKEENEQILQINNEDDYEQKLDQSYNFSGSDQQEMQQSSQNSYIDNNLQVSQIDTEQYLNMYFQDWENVKDFCAGEGFGDFALLNRQQSERTATMVAKEDTFCMSISKQAFERMMEEYKEKVVNEKLRFFRKFQFFKEVPENYLLQMIKNNEIQKLDLGYSQCKISNNDNQNYENDKNHNNVCVYKEGDFADKIFFIKKGKVQISVSKRSKRNLYQEDFVQDINLYEFQQEENKGDNFIEQKANGQIQNNKQQQEDGLKMQKCMEQKISQLKMGKMMNLKNKNSDKNTDFLKIKVLDADDYFGEDEVLFQQKLRKFKATVISYEAEIYSFDANEFLIYSEQMQDQMNNLEKIRDQRYPDAINTKNELQFNTLL
;
A
#
# COMPACT_ATOMS: atom_id res chain seq x y z
N MET A 1 7.97 25.93 37.31
CA MET A 1 7.91 27.38 37.56
C MET A 1 7.83 28.11 36.23
N TYR A 2 6.64 28.51 35.81
CA TYR A 2 6.27 29.79 35.18
C TYR A 2 4.75 29.79 34.99
N ASN A 3 4.14 30.95 35.27
CA ASN A 3 2.76 31.16 35.72
C ASN A 3 1.66 31.03 34.65
N LEU A 4 0.54 30.48 35.11
CA LEU A 4 -0.82 30.61 34.58
C LEU A 4 -1.43 31.95 35.01
N ASP A 5 -2.16 32.62 34.10
CA ASP A 5 -3.49 33.24 34.32
C ASP A 5 -3.74 34.42 33.35
N LYS A 6 -4.81 34.28 32.55
CA LYS A 6 -5.89 35.28 32.31
C LYS A 6 -6.58 35.06 30.95
N TYR A 7 -7.82 34.57 31.01
CA TYR A 7 -8.87 34.75 29.99
C TYR A 7 -10.11 35.31 30.69
N PRO A 8 -10.81 36.31 30.13
CA PRO A 8 -12.10 36.76 30.66
C PRO A 8 -13.27 36.03 29.97
N GLN A 9 -14.27 35.69 30.78
CA GLN A 9 -15.57 35.14 30.40
C GLN A 9 -16.50 36.25 29.88
N THR A 10 -17.31 35.98 28.85
CA THR A 10 -18.42 36.83 28.41
C THR A 10 -19.76 36.12 28.63
N LEU A 11 -20.66 36.78 29.39
CA LEU A 11 -22.07 36.44 29.62
C LEU A 11 -23.00 37.15 28.59
N PRO A 12 -24.29 36.77 28.51
CA PRO A 12 -25.16 37.01 27.36
C PRO A 12 -26.02 38.29 27.46
N LEU A 13 -26.31 38.89 26.31
CA LEU A 13 -27.23 40.01 26.13
C LEU A 13 -28.70 39.56 26.19
N GLN A 14 -29.44 40.10 27.15
CA GLN A 14 -30.90 40.15 27.17
C GLN A 14 -31.37 41.48 26.54
N LEU A 15 -32.23 41.41 25.53
CA LEU A 15 -32.94 42.58 24.99
C LEU A 15 -34.37 42.62 25.53
N LYS A 16 -34.67 43.74 26.17
CA LYS A 16 -35.97 44.16 26.72
C LYS A 16 -36.94 44.52 25.58
N ILE A 17 -38.19 44.09 25.68
CA ILE A 17 -39.31 44.68 24.93
C ILE A 17 -40.31 45.27 25.93
N ASN A 18 -40.73 46.48 25.60
CA ASN A 18 -41.51 47.41 26.41
C ASN A 18 -42.96 46.94 26.66
N LYS A 19 -43.45 47.31 27.85
CA LYS A 19 -44.88 47.38 28.21
C LYS A 19 -45.37 48.82 28.07
N ALA A 20 -46.57 49.00 27.53
CA ALA A 20 -47.50 50.10 27.82
C ALA A 20 -48.90 49.53 27.53
N ASN A 21 -49.75 49.40 28.56
CA ASN A 21 -50.92 50.24 28.85
C ASN A 21 -52.10 49.94 27.91
N GLU A 22 -53.38 49.85 28.30
CA GLU A 22 -54.09 50.11 29.54
C GLU A 22 -55.54 49.61 29.34
N GLN A 23 -56.08 48.95 30.36
CA GLN A 23 -57.38 49.23 30.97
C GLN A 23 -58.74 49.06 30.23
N GLN A 24 -59.56 48.29 30.96
CA GLN A 24 -60.95 48.55 31.37
C GLN A 24 -62.15 48.12 30.50
N LYS A 25 -62.91 47.20 31.13
CA LYS A 25 -64.35 47.27 31.49
C LYS A 25 -65.41 46.66 30.55
N ASN A 26 -66.10 45.72 31.20
CA ASN A 26 -67.56 45.56 31.35
C ASN A 26 -68.42 45.19 30.13
N GLY A 27 -69.36 44.27 30.38
CA GLY A 27 -70.70 44.37 29.81
C GLY A 27 -71.29 43.05 29.36
N GLU A 28 -72.08 42.47 30.26
CA GLU A 28 -73.17 41.51 30.03
C GLU A 28 -73.92 41.69 28.70
N GLN A 29 -74.38 40.60 28.08
CA GLN A 29 -75.79 40.18 28.14
C GLN A 29 -76.09 39.00 27.20
N GLN A 30 -76.94 38.12 27.72
CA GLN A 30 -77.59 37.03 27.02
C GLN A 30 -78.57 37.59 25.98
N ASN A 31 -78.62 36.99 24.80
CA ASN A 31 -79.87 36.90 24.04
C ASN A 31 -79.85 35.64 23.16
N LYS A 32 -80.80 34.74 23.45
CA LYS A 32 -81.24 33.67 22.56
C LYS A 32 -82.11 34.30 21.47
N PHE A 33 -81.88 33.99 20.20
CA PHE A 33 -82.95 33.76 19.23
C PHE A 33 -82.43 32.98 18.02
N PHE A 34 -83.33 32.14 17.49
CA PHE A 34 -83.19 31.25 16.34
C PHE A 34 -82.78 31.99 15.06
N GLU A 35 -81.92 31.36 14.24
CA GLU A 35 -82.08 31.42 12.78
C GLU A 35 -81.47 30.21 12.08
N GLN A 36 -82.23 29.65 11.15
CA GLN A 36 -81.88 28.52 10.28
C GLN A 36 -81.16 29.03 9.01
N LYS A 37 -80.43 28.11 8.37
CA LYS A 37 -79.99 28.06 6.95
C LYS A 37 -78.71 28.82 6.57
N SER A 38 -77.63 28.06 6.29
CA SER A 38 -77.13 27.82 4.91
C SER A 38 -75.79 27.06 4.93
N PRO A 39 -75.61 26.01 4.11
CA PRO A 39 -74.32 25.37 3.93
C PRO A 39 -73.59 26.06 2.79
N ASN A 40 -72.73 27.04 3.10
CA ASN A 40 -71.63 27.49 2.23
C ASN A 40 -70.72 28.44 3.03
N ASN A 41 -69.91 27.88 3.92
CA ASN A 41 -68.73 28.53 4.45
C ASN A 41 -67.54 27.61 4.19
N ILE A 42 -66.85 27.83 3.07
CA ILE A 42 -65.48 27.35 2.89
C ILE A 42 -64.64 28.23 3.82
N PRO A 43 -63.95 27.67 4.84
CA PRO A 43 -63.10 28.48 5.69
C PRO A 43 -61.99 29.06 4.82
N MET A 44 -61.91 30.39 4.79
CA MET A 44 -60.83 31.13 4.18
C MET A 44 -59.56 30.81 4.98
N ILE A 45 -58.75 29.89 4.47
CA ILE A 45 -57.51 29.45 5.13
C ILE A 45 -56.54 30.62 5.04
N GLN A 46 -56.34 31.27 6.18
CA GLN A 46 -55.31 32.29 6.35
C GLN A 46 -53.96 31.56 6.43
N ASN A 47 -53.05 31.95 5.52
CA ASN A 47 -51.65 31.56 5.43
C ASN A 47 -51.31 30.18 4.76
N PRO A 48 -50.89 30.18 3.48
CA PRO A 48 -50.36 29.00 2.78
C PRO A 48 -49.19 28.30 3.49
N GLN A 49 -48.44 29.04 4.33
CA GLN A 49 -47.33 28.47 5.11
C GLN A 49 -47.81 27.46 6.16
N ASP A 50 -48.97 27.69 6.78
CA ASP A 50 -49.51 26.81 7.83
C ASP A 50 -50.04 25.50 7.24
N MET A 51 -50.65 25.54 6.06
CA MET A 51 -51.08 24.33 5.34
C MET A 51 -49.87 23.48 4.94
N THR A 52 -48.82 24.12 4.44
CA THR A 52 -47.57 23.44 4.07
C THR A 52 -46.92 22.79 5.30
N PHE A 53 -46.89 23.49 6.43
CA PHE A 53 -46.36 22.95 7.68
C PHE A 53 -47.17 21.76 8.21
N GLN A 54 -48.51 21.82 8.12
CA GLN A 54 -49.38 20.69 8.48
C GLN A 54 -49.16 19.48 7.57
N ILE A 55 -49.04 19.69 6.26
CA ILE A 55 -48.72 18.62 5.31
C ILE A 55 -47.36 18.01 5.63
N LEU A 56 -46.32 18.82 5.79
CA LEU A 56 -44.97 18.35 6.13
C LEU A 56 -44.94 17.58 7.45
N SER A 57 -45.68 18.04 8.48
CA SER A 57 -45.81 17.36 9.77
C SER A 57 -46.50 15.98 9.65
N GLN A 58 -47.59 15.89 8.89
CA GLN A 58 -48.26 14.62 8.64
C GLN A 58 -47.39 13.64 7.87
N VAL A 59 -46.64 14.14 6.88
CA VAL A 59 -45.76 13.29 6.09
C VAL A 59 -44.54 12.84 6.91
N ALA A 60 -43.94 13.72 7.72
CA ALA A 60 -42.86 13.36 8.64
C ALA A 60 -43.28 12.27 9.63
N LYS A 61 -44.51 12.33 10.18
CA LYS A 61 -45.08 11.27 11.02
C LYS A 61 -45.17 9.93 10.27
N LYS A 62 -45.64 9.93 9.01
CA LYS A 62 -45.70 8.70 8.19
C LYS A 62 -44.31 8.12 7.93
N VAL A 63 -43.33 8.96 7.61
CA VAL A 63 -41.92 8.58 7.43
C VAL A 63 -41.32 7.96 8.70
N GLN A 64 -41.61 8.52 9.88
CA GLN A 64 -41.12 8.02 11.16
C GLN A 64 -41.74 6.66 11.52
N ILE A 65 -43.04 6.47 11.27
CA ILE A 65 -43.72 5.17 11.42
C ILE A 65 -43.07 4.12 10.53
N GLN A 66 -42.73 4.48 9.28
CA GLN A 66 -42.09 3.56 8.33
C GLN A 66 -40.66 3.17 8.76
N LYS A 67 -39.85 4.12 9.24
CA LYS A 67 -38.51 3.82 9.82
C LYS A 67 -38.60 2.85 11.00
N GLN A 68 -39.61 2.99 11.86
CA GLN A 68 -39.82 2.06 12.98
C GLN A 68 -40.23 0.66 12.50
N ARG A 69 -41.05 0.56 11.45
CA ARG A 69 -41.40 -0.73 10.82
C ARG A 69 -40.17 -1.41 10.23
N ILE A 70 -39.31 -0.68 9.52
CA ILE A 70 -38.05 -1.21 8.97
C ILE A 70 -37.09 -1.67 10.09
N LYS A 71 -36.94 -0.90 11.19
CA LYS A 71 -36.09 -1.30 12.33
C LYS A 71 -36.58 -2.57 13.04
N ARG A 72 -37.90 -2.73 13.23
CA ARG A 72 -38.50 -3.97 13.80
C ARG A 72 -38.26 -5.18 12.89
N LYS A 73 -37.98 -4.94 11.62
CA LYS A 73 -37.83 -5.94 10.58
C LYS A 73 -36.41 -6.49 10.46
N THR A 74 -35.39 -5.66 10.63
CA THR A 74 -34.00 -6.14 10.84
C THR A 74 -33.98 -7.13 12.01
N LYS A 75 -34.67 -6.81 13.11
CA LYS A 75 -34.82 -7.72 14.25
C LYS A 75 -35.62 -9.01 13.94
N LEU A 76 -36.48 -9.00 12.92
CA LEU A 76 -37.25 -10.18 12.52
C LEU A 76 -36.44 -11.08 11.58
N PHE A 77 -35.64 -10.48 10.70
CA PHE A 77 -34.67 -11.20 9.86
C PHE A 77 -33.64 -11.95 10.73
N ASP A 78 -33.14 -11.31 11.79
CA ASP A 78 -32.27 -11.95 12.79
C ASP A 78 -32.94 -13.16 13.50
N VAL A 79 -34.28 -13.23 13.52
CA VAL A 79 -35.06 -14.32 14.15
C VAL A 79 -35.40 -15.44 13.16
N VAL A 80 -35.63 -15.12 11.89
CA VAL A 80 -35.91 -16.10 10.83
C VAL A 80 -34.64 -16.85 10.40
N GLU A 81 -33.47 -16.22 10.46
CA GLU A 81 -32.19 -16.94 10.25
C GLU A 81 -31.92 -18.03 11.29
N ASN A 82 -32.64 -18.02 12.43
CA ASN A 82 -32.48 -19.01 13.49
C ASN A 82 -33.47 -20.19 13.44
N ASN A 83 -34.50 -20.17 12.58
CA ASN A 83 -35.51 -21.25 12.51
C ASN A 83 -35.91 -21.53 11.04
N GLY A 84 -35.51 -22.68 10.51
CA GLY A 84 -35.59 -23.04 9.09
C GLY A 84 -36.99 -23.10 8.44
N GLU A 85 -36.95 -23.12 7.10
CA GLU A 85 -38.02 -23.05 6.08
C GLU A 85 -38.73 -21.69 5.89
N VAL A 86 -38.38 -21.02 4.79
CA VAL A 86 -39.06 -19.82 4.28
C VAL A 86 -40.45 -20.22 3.79
N GLN A 87 -41.47 -19.83 4.53
CA GLN A 87 -42.86 -20.12 4.20
C GLN A 87 -43.28 -19.25 2.99
N PRO A 88 -44.22 -19.70 2.13
CA PRO A 88 -44.77 -18.88 1.04
C PRO A 88 -45.35 -17.52 1.50
N LYS A 89 -45.71 -17.41 2.78
CA LYS A 89 -46.13 -16.16 3.42
C LYS A 89 -44.99 -15.13 3.49
N ASP A 90 -43.75 -15.57 3.65
CA ASP A 90 -42.57 -14.70 3.74
C ASP A 90 -42.27 -14.05 2.38
N LEU A 91 -42.49 -14.80 1.28
CA LEU A 91 -42.34 -14.28 -0.08
C LEU A 91 -43.42 -13.23 -0.44
N GLN A 92 -44.65 -13.42 0.05
CA GLN A 92 -45.71 -12.41 -0.10
C GLN A 92 -45.41 -11.17 0.74
N GLN A 93 -44.88 -11.37 1.95
CA GLN A 93 -44.45 -10.29 2.81
C GLN A 93 -43.34 -9.48 2.13
N GLU A 94 -42.32 -10.12 1.54
CA GLU A 94 -41.23 -9.47 0.81
C GLU A 94 -41.72 -8.59 -0.34
N LYS A 95 -42.68 -9.08 -1.13
CA LYS A 95 -43.32 -8.26 -2.19
C LYS A 95 -44.03 -7.03 -1.62
N GLN A 96 -44.72 -7.18 -0.48
CA GLN A 96 -45.39 -6.05 0.19
C GLN A 96 -44.39 -5.04 0.74
N ILE A 97 -43.25 -5.52 1.26
CA ILE A 97 -42.14 -4.70 1.75
C ILE A 97 -41.54 -3.87 0.62
N ASN A 98 -41.29 -4.48 -0.53
CA ASN A 98 -40.72 -3.78 -1.67
C ASN A 98 -41.67 -2.67 -2.16
N LYS A 99 -42.98 -2.92 -2.14
CA LYS A 99 -44.01 -1.88 -2.40
C LYS A 99 -43.98 -0.76 -1.35
N GLU A 100 -43.87 -1.11 -0.07
CA GLU A 100 -43.80 -0.12 1.02
C GLU A 100 -42.53 0.75 0.93
N ASN A 101 -41.37 0.15 0.64
CA ASN A 101 -40.12 0.89 0.42
C ASN A 101 -40.20 1.81 -0.80
N GLN A 102 -40.84 1.36 -1.88
CA GLN A 102 -41.10 2.19 -3.06
C GLN A 102 -42.00 3.39 -2.71
N GLN A 103 -43.06 3.17 -1.94
CA GLN A 103 -43.96 4.24 -1.48
C GLN A 103 -43.26 5.21 -0.53
N TYR A 104 -42.41 4.72 0.36
CA TYR A 104 -41.58 5.55 1.23
C TYR A 104 -40.64 6.45 0.42
N ASN A 105 -40.01 5.93 -0.62
CA ASN A 105 -39.12 6.69 -1.49
C ASN A 105 -39.88 7.77 -2.28
N LEU A 106 -41.06 7.45 -2.83
CA LEU A 106 -41.94 8.44 -3.47
C LEU A 106 -42.37 9.55 -2.50
N CYS A 107 -42.78 9.17 -1.30
CA CYS A 107 -43.17 10.11 -0.26
C CYS A 107 -42.01 11.04 0.15
N LYS A 108 -40.81 10.46 0.31
CA LYS A 108 -39.57 11.21 0.57
C LYS A 108 -39.25 12.19 -0.57
N GLN A 109 -39.52 11.84 -1.84
CA GLN A 109 -39.34 12.73 -2.99
C GLN A 109 -40.35 13.88 -3.01
N GLU A 110 -41.62 13.64 -2.72
CA GLU A 110 -42.64 14.70 -2.70
C GLU A 110 -42.39 15.72 -1.57
N ILE A 111 -41.95 15.26 -0.39
CA ILE A 111 -41.49 16.17 0.69
C ILE A 111 -40.36 17.08 0.19
N ARG A 112 -39.43 16.55 -0.61
CA ARG A 112 -38.33 17.36 -1.16
C ARG A 112 -38.86 18.46 -2.07
N LYS A 113 -39.75 18.12 -3.02
CA LYS A 113 -40.35 19.11 -3.93
C LYS A 113 -41.03 20.25 -3.16
N MET A 114 -41.77 19.91 -2.11
CA MET A 114 -42.43 20.91 -1.24
C MET A 114 -41.45 21.72 -0.39
N SER A 115 -40.34 21.13 0.06
CA SER A 115 -39.32 21.86 0.83
C SER A 115 -38.48 22.82 -0.01
N TYR A 116 -38.37 22.60 -1.32
CA TYR A 116 -37.53 23.41 -2.20
C TYR A 116 -38.22 24.67 -2.74
N SER A 117 -39.55 24.75 -2.73
CA SER A 117 -40.29 25.90 -3.27
C SER A 117 -40.08 27.21 -2.49
N PHE A 118 -39.39 27.18 -1.34
CA PHE A 118 -39.15 28.35 -0.47
C PHE A 118 -37.68 28.76 -0.35
N LEU A 119 -36.77 28.04 -0.99
CA LEU A 119 -35.33 28.27 -0.89
C LEU A 119 -34.82 28.95 -2.16
N ASN A 120 -33.72 29.70 -2.05
CA ASN A 120 -33.01 30.14 -3.25
C ASN A 120 -32.28 28.95 -3.91
N ASP A 121 -31.94 29.08 -5.20
CA ASP A 121 -31.35 27.99 -5.99
C ASP A 121 -30.07 27.42 -5.37
N ASP A 122 -29.28 28.25 -4.67
CA ASP A 122 -28.04 27.80 -4.03
C ASP A 122 -28.30 26.99 -2.75
N GLU A 123 -29.29 27.36 -1.95
CA GLU A 123 -29.74 26.58 -0.79
C GLU A 123 -30.39 25.26 -1.21
N VAL A 124 -31.16 25.25 -2.31
CA VAL A 124 -31.71 24.01 -2.89
C VAL A 124 -30.58 23.07 -3.28
N LYS A 125 -29.58 23.56 -4.03
CA LYS A 125 -28.41 22.77 -4.44
C LYS A 125 -27.63 22.25 -3.24
N LYS A 126 -27.41 23.08 -2.22
CA LYS A 126 -26.70 22.67 -1.00
C LYS A 126 -27.45 21.56 -0.26
N ARG A 127 -28.76 21.68 -0.07
CA ARG A 127 -29.57 20.61 0.56
C ARG A 127 -29.64 19.35 -0.29
N GLU A 128 -29.69 19.48 -1.61
CA GLU A 128 -29.64 18.33 -2.52
C GLU A 128 -28.29 17.62 -2.42
N LEU A 129 -27.18 18.37 -2.34
CA LEU A 129 -25.85 17.81 -2.12
C LEU A 129 -25.74 17.08 -0.77
N GLU A 130 -26.19 17.71 0.32
CA GLU A 130 -26.23 17.09 1.65
C GLU A 130 -27.04 15.78 1.61
N PHE A 131 -28.17 15.79 0.91
CA PHE A 131 -29.00 14.61 0.74
C PHE A 131 -28.28 13.50 -0.05
N LEU A 132 -27.62 13.82 -1.17
CA LEU A 132 -26.87 12.84 -1.94
C LEU A 132 -25.67 12.30 -1.15
N LEU A 133 -25.04 13.13 -0.31
CA LEU A 133 -23.98 12.69 0.59
C LEU A 133 -24.47 11.69 1.65
N GLU A 134 -25.76 11.59 1.95
CA GLU A 134 -26.30 10.54 2.82
C GLU A 134 -26.48 9.20 2.08
N GLU A 135 -26.51 9.19 0.75
CA GLU A 135 -26.66 7.96 -0.03
C GLU A 135 -25.35 7.13 0.00
N GLU A 136 -25.51 5.81 0.20
CA GLU A 136 -24.38 4.86 0.24
C GLU A 136 -23.85 4.58 -1.17
N ASN A 137 -24.76 4.49 -2.15
CA ASN A 137 -24.46 4.27 -3.56
C ASN A 137 -25.02 5.44 -4.39
N LEU A 138 -24.15 6.06 -5.17
CA LEU A 138 -24.38 7.22 -6.04
C LEU A 138 -24.27 6.74 -7.50
N ASP A 139 -25.39 6.31 -8.04
CA ASP A 139 -25.46 5.87 -9.43
C ASP A 139 -25.42 7.07 -10.38
N LEU A 140 -24.42 7.13 -11.27
CA LEU A 140 -24.31 8.19 -12.28
C LEU A 140 -25.40 8.10 -13.37
N LEU A 141 -26.12 6.97 -13.47
CA LEU A 141 -27.34 6.89 -14.28
C LEU A 141 -28.47 7.76 -13.72
N ASN A 142 -28.40 8.14 -12.43
CA ASN A 142 -29.28 9.13 -11.86
C ASN A 142 -28.91 10.53 -12.39
N LYS A 143 -29.85 11.15 -13.12
CA LYS A 143 -29.69 12.49 -13.72
C LYS A 143 -29.33 13.56 -12.69
N ASN A 144 -29.81 13.46 -11.45
CA ASN A 144 -29.50 14.45 -10.42
C ASN A 144 -28.05 14.31 -9.94
N VAL A 145 -27.57 13.08 -9.76
CA VAL A 145 -26.18 12.81 -9.35
C VAL A 145 -25.20 13.30 -10.42
N SER A 146 -25.45 12.93 -11.68
CA SER A 146 -24.61 13.38 -12.81
C SER A 146 -24.66 14.90 -13.02
N TYR A 147 -25.83 15.52 -12.90
CA TYR A 147 -25.97 16.97 -12.99
C TYR A 147 -25.20 17.68 -11.86
N MET A 148 -25.36 17.22 -10.62
CA MET A 148 -24.65 17.77 -9.47
C MET A 148 -23.14 17.63 -9.63
N ALA A 149 -22.65 16.49 -10.12
CA ALA A 149 -21.23 16.28 -10.40
C ALA A 149 -20.70 17.28 -11.44
N CYS A 150 -21.44 17.52 -12.52
CA CYS A 150 -21.08 18.52 -13.52
C CYS A 150 -21.01 19.93 -12.90
N GLN A 151 -22.03 20.33 -12.14
CA GLN A 151 -22.08 21.65 -11.50
C GLN A 151 -20.90 21.87 -10.54
N ILE A 152 -20.55 20.85 -9.76
CA ILE A 152 -19.40 20.90 -8.83
C ILE A 152 -18.08 21.02 -9.60
N LEU A 153 -17.90 20.24 -10.67
CA LEU A 153 -16.66 20.27 -11.44
C LEU A 153 -16.46 21.58 -12.22
N MET A 154 -17.54 22.31 -12.53
CA MET A 154 -17.46 23.66 -13.11
C MET A 154 -16.94 24.71 -12.12
N LYS A 155 -16.92 24.43 -10.81
CA LYS A 155 -16.43 25.39 -9.81
C LYS A 155 -14.91 25.36 -9.71
N ASN A 156 -14.32 26.56 -9.71
CA ASN A 156 -12.89 26.77 -9.43
C ASN A 156 -12.54 26.36 -8.00
N GLN A 157 -13.38 26.76 -7.03
CA GLN A 157 -13.26 26.37 -5.63
C GLN A 157 -14.42 25.46 -5.23
N LYS A 158 -14.08 24.32 -4.67
CA LYS A 158 -15.03 23.29 -4.23
C LYS A 158 -15.00 23.23 -2.71
N SER A 159 -16.17 23.16 -2.09
CA SER A 159 -16.30 22.95 -0.65
C SER A 159 -15.98 21.49 -0.27
N ASP A 160 -15.70 21.24 1.01
CA ASP A 160 -15.37 19.89 1.50
C ASP A 160 -16.47 18.87 1.20
N GLN A 161 -17.74 19.28 1.33
CA GLN A 161 -18.90 18.46 1.00
C GLN A 161 -18.94 18.10 -0.49
N GLU A 162 -18.61 19.04 -1.37
CA GLU A 162 -18.56 18.81 -2.81
C GLU A 162 -17.41 17.87 -3.20
N ILE A 163 -16.24 18.03 -2.58
CA ILE A 163 -15.11 17.12 -2.78
C ILE A 163 -15.46 15.72 -2.27
N GLN A 164 -16.10 15.60 -1.11
CA GLN A 164 -16.61 14.33 -0.60
C GLN A 164 -17.58 13.64 -1.54
N PHE A 165 -18.48 14.42 -2.16
CA PHE A 165 -19.41 13.90 -3.14
C PHE A 165 -18.70 13.36 -4.38
N LEU A 166 -17.70 14.09 -4.91
CA LEU A 166 -16.87 13.60 -6.02
C LEU A 166 -16.09 12.34 -5.63
N ILE A 167 -15.50 12.29 -4.44
CA ILE A 167 -14.81 11.09 -3.92
C ILE A 167 -15.77 9.89 -3.89
N LYS A 168 -17.02 10.08 -3.43
CA LYS A 168 -18.02 9.01 -3.42
C LYS A 168 -18.37 8.51 -4.83
N ILE A 169 -18.44 9.40 -5.81
CA ILE A 169 -18.66 9.02 -7.22
C ILE A 169 -17.46 8.21 -7.73
N VAL A 170 -16.24 8.71 -7.54
CA VAL A 170 -15.01 8.06 -8.03
C VAL A 170 -14.84 6.68 -7.39
N LYS A 171 -15.18 6.51 -6.11
CA LYS A 171 -15.20 5.21 -5.39
C LYS A 171 -16.12 4.16 -6.03
N GLN A 172 -17.11 4.57 -6.80
CA GLN A 172 -18.08 3.65 -7.41
C GLN A 172 -17.74 3.25 -8.84
N LEU A 173 -16.69 3.81 -9.42
CA LEU A 173 -16.21 3.39 -10.72
C LEU A 173 -15.54 2.03 -10.60
N ASN A 174 -15.70 1.17 -11.60
CA ASN A 174 -15.22 -0.21 -11.55
C ASN A 174 -13.71 -0.31 -11.24
N VAL A 175 -12.88 0.57 -11.83
CA VAL A 175 -11.43 0.65 -11.59
C VAL A 175 -11.09 0.83 -10.10
N PHE A 176 -11.90 1.61 -9.37
CA PHE A 176 -11.69 1.89 -7.96
C PHE A 176 -12.49 0.97 -7.02
N LYS A 177 -13.59 0.37 -7.49
CA LYS A 177 -14.32 -0.67 -6.74
C LYS A 177 -13.45 -1.91 -6.50
N GLU A 178 -12.66 -2.29 -7.49
CA GLU A 178 -11.71 -3.41 -7.38
C GLU A 178 -10.54 -3.08 -6.43
N ASN A 179 -10.23 -1.80 -6.29
CA ASN A 179 -9.11 -1.31 -5.48
C ASN A 179 -9.56 -0.17 -4.55
N PRO A 180 -10.46 -0.44 -3.58
CA PRO A 180 -11.10 0.59 -2.76
C PRO A 180 -10.09 1.35 -1.90
N HIS A 181 -8.94 0.72 -1.65
CA HIS A 181 -7.84 1.27 -0.90
C HIS A 181 -7.19 2.48 -1.61
N LEU A 182 -7.17 2.53 -2.95
CA LEU A 182 -6.54 3.61 -3.71
C LEU A 182 -7.10 4.99 -3.34
N LEU A 183 -8.40 5.07 -3.08
CA LEU A 183 -9.09 6.32 -2.75
C LEU A 183 -9.24 6.56 -1.24
N GLY A 184 -8.81 5.61 -0.40
CA GLY A 184 -9.07 5.65 1.04
C GLY A 184 -8.49 6.88 1.73
N ASN A 185 -7.34 7.35 1.25
CA ASN A 185 -6.54 8.39 1.90
C ASN A 185 -6.04 9.47 0.93
N ILE A 186 -6.65 9.68 -0.23
CA ILE A 186 -6.16 10.71 -1.16
C ILE A 186 -6.40 12.10 -0.55
N SER A 187 -5.40 12.99 -0.63
CA SER A 187 -5.56 14.37 -0.18
C SER A 187 -6.71 15.05 -0.92
N TYR A 188 -7.59 15.73 -0.16
CA TYR A 188 -8.68 16.54 -0.72
C TYR A 188 -8.16 17.57 -1.73
N GLY A 189 -7.00 18.16 -1.45
CA GLY A 189 -6.38 19.15 -2.33
C GLY A 189 -6.04 18.55 -3.70
N LEU A 190 -5.55 17.31 -3.72
CA LEU A 190 -5.21 16.63 -4.96
C LEU A 190 -6.47 16.28 -5.76
N MET A 191 -7.53 15.78 -5.11
CA MET A 191 -8.82 15.55 -5.76
C MET A 191 -9.41 16.83 -6.38
N GLN A 192 -9.33 17.97 -5.67
CA GLN A 192 -9.88 19.23 -6.13
C GLN A 192 -9.23 19.74 -7.43
N ARG A 193 -7.91 19.57 -7.56
CA ARG A 193 -7.11 20.05 -8.70
C ARG A 193 -7.03 19.05 -9.87
N SER A 194 -7.17 17.75 -9.58
CA SER A 194 -6.90 16.69 -10.56
C SER A 194 -8.05 16.43 -11.54
N PHE A 195 -9.30 16.64 -11.10
CA PHE A 195 -10.47 16.34 -11.92
C PHE A 195 -10.98 17.57 -12.66
N LYS A 196 -11.11 17.45 -13.98
CA LYS A 196 -11.62 18.50 -14.88
C LYS A 196 -12.90 18.05 -15.56
N LEU A 197 -13.82 19.00 -15.80
CA LEU A 197 -14.99 18.75 -16.64
C LEU A 197 -14.65 19.05 -18.11
N ASN A 198 -14.97 18.12 -19.00
CA ASN A 198 -14.87 18.31 -20.44
C ASN A 198 -16.26 18.11 -21.05
N PHE A 199 -16.60 18.98 -22.00
CA PHE A 199 -17.82 18.88 -22.78
C PHE A 199 -17.49 18.55 -24.23
N PHE A 200 -18.15 17.53 -24.76
CA PHE A 200 -18.01 17.10 -26.14
C PHE A 200 -19.39 17.16 -26.81
N LYS A 201 -19.48 17.85 -27.93
CA LYS A 201 -20.72 17.92 -28.72
C LYS A 201 -21.01 16.57 -29.36
N LYS A 202 -22.28 16.30 -29.68
CA LYS A 202 -22.66 15.17 -30.52
C LYS A 202 -21.77 15.07 -31.77
N ASN A 203 -21.33 13.86 -32.08
CA ASN A 203 -20.45 13.47 -33.18
C ASN A 203 -18.99 13.98 -33.06
N GLN A 204 -18.62 14.67 -31.98
CA GLN A 204 -17.24 15.14 -31.78
C GLN A 204 -16.31 13.96 -31.44
N VAL A 205 -15.17 13.88 -32.14
CA VAL A 205 -14.09 12.96 -31.80
C VAL A 205 -13.42 13.44 -30.51
N ILE A 206 -13.31 12.57 -29.52
CA ILE A 206 -12.67 12.86 -28.23
C ILE A 206 -11.16 12.66 -28.34
N PHE A 207 -10.74 11.54 -28.93
CA PHE A 207 -9.36 11.26 -29.33
C PHE A 207 -9.35 10.19 -30.42
N ASN A 208 -8.29 10.18 -31.24
CA ASN A 208 -8.08 9.20 -32.30
C ASN A 208 -7.17 8.04 -31.85
N LYS A 209 -7.36 6.88 -32.47
CA LYS A 209 -6.38 5.78 -32.41
C LYS A 209 -5.00 6.28 -32.88
N GLY A 210 -3.95 5.93 -32.14
CA GLY A 210 -2.57 6.35 -32.41
C GLY A 210 -2.16 7.62 -31.67
N GLU A 211 -3.11 8.42 -31.17
CA GLU A 211 -2.77 9.63 -30.39
C GLU A 211 -2.11 9.25 -29.06
N ILE A 212 -1.19 10.09 -28.57
CA ILE A 212 -0.60 9.88 -27.25
C ILE A 212 -1.66 10.19 -26.20
N GLY A 213 -2.03 9.18 -25.40
CA GLY A 213 -3.01 9.34 -24.35
C GLY A 213 -2.43 9.90 -23.07
N ASP A 214 -3.00 10.97 -22.56
CA ASP A 214 -2.61 11.63 -21.30
C ASP A 214 -3.77 11.73 -20.29
N ASN A 215 -5.01 11.49 -20.71
CA ASN A 215 -6.20 11.63 -19.87
C ASN A 215 -7.02 10.33 -19.77
N PHE A 216 -7.61 10.09 -18.61
CA PHE A 216 -8.68 9.12 -18.40
C PHE A 216 -10.00 9.85 -18.25
N TYR A 217 -11.05 9.35 -18.90
CA TYR A 217 -12.35 9.99 -18.93
C TYR A 217 -13.41 9.10 -18.29
N ILE A 218 -14.34 9.72 -17.57
CA ILE A 218 -15.50 9.11 -16.96
C ILE A 218 -16.72 9.84 -17.51
N VAL A 219 -17.64 9.12 -18.14
CA VAL A 219 -18.87 9.71 -18.66
C VAL A 219 -19.76 10.07 -17.47
N LEU A 220 -20.05 11.36 -17.30
CA LEU A 220 -21.03 11.83 -16.30
C LEU A 220 -22.42 11.87 -16.90
N ARG A 221 -22.53 12.34 -18.15
CA ARG A 221 -23.77 12.45 -18.90
C ARG A 221 -23.47 12.28 -20.38
N GLY A 222 -24.39 11.68 -21.12
CA GLY A 222 -24.25 11.44 -22.55
C GLY A 222 -23.85 10.00 -22.86
N LYS A 223 -23.36 9.79 -24.08
CA LYS A 223 -22.89 8.50 -24.58
C LYS A 223 -21.67 8.70 -25.47
N VAL A 224 -20.70 7.81 -25.34
CA VAL A 224 -19.48 7.76 -26.17
C VAL A 224 -19.42 6.40 -26.83
N ILE A 225 -18.94 6.32 -28.06
CA ILE A 225 -18.69 5.05 -28.75
C ILE A 225 -17.20 4.85 -29.00
N THR A 226 -16.80 3.59 -29.05
CA THR A 226 -15.43 3.17 -29.35
C THR A 226 -15.36 2.55 -30.72
N LEU A 227 -14.53 3.14 -31.57
CA LEU A 227 -14.32 2.68 -32.94
C LEU A 227 -12.92 2.07 -33.05
N ILE A 228 -12.84 0.89 -33.66
CA ILE A 228 -11.58 0.26 -34.06
C ILE A 228 -11.62 0.01 -35.57
N PRO A 229 -10.52 0.20 -36.32
CA PRO A 229 -10.48 -0.16 -37.73
C PRO A 229 -10.87 -1.62 -37.90
N SER A 230 -11.89 -1.89 -38.70
CA SER A 230 -12.25 -3.25 -39.08
C SER A 230 -11.04 -3.85 -39.77
N ASN A 231 -10.45 -4.90 -39.19
CA ASN A 231 -9.37 -5.64 -39.84
C ASN A 231 -9.86 -6.47 -41.05
N LYS A 232 -11.03 -6.09 -41.60
CA LYS A 232 -11.47 -6.34 -42.96
C LYS A 232 -10.56 -5.62 -43.96
N GLN A 233 -9.23 -5.70 -43.78
CA GLN A 233 -8.41 -5.96 -44.94
C GLN A 233 -9.19 -7.00 -45.70
N LYS A 234 -9.57 -6.65 -46.93
CA LYS A 234 -10.12 -7.59 -47.88
C LYS A 234 -9.18 -8.79 -47.80
N ILE A 235 -9.56 -9.80 -47.03
CA ILE A 235 -9.44 -11.17 -47.44
C ILE A 235 -10.38 -11.18 -48.63
N THR A 236 -9.95 -10.55 -49.74
CA THR A 236 -10.24 -11.02 -51.08
C THR A 236 -9.89 -12.46 -50.91
N THR A 237 -10.93 -13.26 -50.70
CA THR A 237 -10.78 -14.60 -50.19
C THR A 237 -9.69 -15.21 -51.04
N PHE A 238 -8.72 -15.93 -50.48
CA PHE A 238 -7.71 -16.56 -51.34
C PHE A 238 -8.40 -17.35 -52.48
N LYS A 239 -9.70 -17.71 -52.32
CA LYS A 239 -10.68 -18.10 -53.36
C LYS A 239 -10.98 -17.09 -54.49
N GLU A 240 -11.17 -15.80 -54.27
CA GLU A 240 -11.37 -14.80 -55.34
C GLU A 240 -10.08 -14.56 -56.13
N VAL A 241 -8.93 -14.57 -55.44
CA VAL A 241 -7.61 -14.53 -56.09
C VAL A 241 -7.29 -15.86 -56.79
N LEU A 242 -7.65 -17.02 -56.23
CA LEU A 242 -7.54 -18.34 -56.87
C LEU A 242 -8.50 -18.51 -58.05
N ASN A 243 -9.70 -17.96 -57.96
CA ASN A 243 -10.67 -17.97 -59.07
C ASN A 243 -10.21 -17.04 -60.20
N GLY A 244 -9.45 -15.98 -59.89
CA GLY A 244 -8.78 -15.12 -60.87
C GLY A 244 -7.45 -15.68 -61.41
N MET A 245 -6.80 -16.62 -60.71
CA MET A 245 -5.48 -17.17 -61.05
C MET A 245 -5.53 -18.60 -61.65
N SER A 246 -6.70 -19.16 -61.94
CA SER A 246 -6.82 -20.48 -62.59
C SER A 246 -6.54 -20.48 -64.10
N MET A 247 -6.10 -19.35 -64.66
CA MET A 247 -5.51 -19.28 -66.00
C MET A 247 -4.06 -18.80 -65.87
N GLN A 248 -3.13 -19.71 -66.11
CA GLN A 248 -1.69 -19.52 -66.35
C GLN A 248 -0.73 -19.79 -65.17
N SER A 249 0.02 -20.88 -65.38
CA SER A 249 1.44 -21.10 -65.07
C SER A 249 1.81 -21.92 -63.82
N ASN A 250 2.52 -23.02 -64.13
CA ASN A 250 3.27 -23.88 -63.24
C ASN A 250 4.48 -23.12 -62.67
N ASN A 251 4.57 -22.95 -61.34
CA ASN A 251 5.83 -23.11 -60.63
C ASN A 251 5.62 -23.15 -59.11
N LYS A 252 6.07 -24.25 -58.50
CA LYS A 252 6.16 -24.48 -57.05
C LYS A 252 7.43 -23.83 -56.51
N LYS A 253 7.29 -22.92 -55.53
CA LYS A 253 8.16 -22.74 -54.32
C LYS A 253 8.07 -21.28 -53.84
N MET A 254 7.38 -21.06 -52.72
CA MET A 254 7.66 -20.00 -51.73
C MET A 254 6.53 -19.97 -50.68
N ILE A 255 6.77 -20.59 -49.52
CA ILE A 255 5.98 -20.36 -48.31
C ILE A 255 6.95 -20.40 -47.12
N PHE A 256 7.29 -19.24 -46.56
CA PHE A 256 7.61 -19.08 -45.14
C PHE A 256 7.41 -17.60 -44.77
N PHE A 257 6.66 -17.38 -43.68
CA PHE A 257 6.31 -16.13 -42.97
C PHE A 257 4.86 -15.66 -43.08
N THR A 258 4.02 -16.17 -42.17
CA THR A 258 3.01 -15.39 -41.43
C THR A 258 2.52 -16.22 -40.24
N ASN A 259 2.85 -15.83 -39.02
CA ASN A 259 2.09 -16.22 -37.83
C ASN A 259 2.29 -15.17 -36.73
N LYS A 260 1.45 -14.13 -36.75
CA LYS A 260 1.16 -13.32 -35.57
C LYS A 260 -0.27 -12.78 -35.70
N PHE A 261 -1.03 -12.95 -34.63
CA PHE A 261 -2.40 -12.50 -34.37
C PHE A 261 -3.55 -13.37 -34.91
N ASN A 262 -4.08 -14.23 -34.02
CA ASN A 262 -5.47 -14.63 -34.07
C ASN A 262 -6.03 -14.81 -32.63
N TYR A 263 -6.65 -13.76 -32.10
CA TYR A 263 -7.31 -13.76 -30.78
C TYR A 263 -8.77 -14.25 -30.84
N GLN A 264 -9.34 -14.54 -32.02
CA GLN A 264 -10.77 -14.83 -32.15
C GLN A 264 -11.13 -16.32 -32.24
N THR A 265 -10.15 -17.24 -32.35
CA THR A 265 -10.45 -18.67 -32.45
C THR A 265 -10.59 -19.38 -31.09
N ILE A 266 -10.25 -18.74 -29.97
CA ILE A 266 -10.21 -19.41 -28.65
C ILE A 266 -11.61 -19.62 -28.02
N LEU A 267 -12.67 -18.95 -28.47
CA LEU A 267 -13.98 -19.03 -27.80
C LEU A 267 -14.98 -20.05 -28.39
N LYS A 268 -14.65 -20.82 -29.42
CA LYS A 268 -15.59 -21.82 -29.97
C LYS A 268 -14.92 -23.07 -30.56
N VAL A 269 -14.41 -23.98 -29.72
CA VAL A 269 -14.22 -25.38 -30.13
C VAL A 269 -14.61 -26.32 -28.99
N LYS A 270 -15.69 -27.07 -29.17
CA LYS A 270 -16.05 -28.24 -28.36
C LYS A 270 -15.46 -29.49 -29.01
N ASN A 271 -14.76 -30.27 -28.18
CA ASN A 271 -14.53 -31.71 -28.22
C ASN A 271 -14.03 -32.33 -29.54
N ASN A 272 -12.70 -32.32 -29.73
CA ASN A 272 -12.02 -33.37 -30.48
C ASN A 272 -10.76 -33.85 -29.72
N LYS A 273 -10.58 -35.17 -29.60
CA LYS A 273 -9.50 -35.80 -28.81
C LYS A 273 -8.09 -35.55 -29.38
N ASN A 274 -7.98 -35.21 -30.66
CA ASN A 274 -6.69 -34.98 -31.32
C ASN A 274 -6.12 -33.57 -31.05
N ASP A 275 -6.88 -32.66 -30.44
CA ASP A 275 -6.42 -31.30 -30.15
C ASP A 275 -5.54 -31.21 -28.89
N LYS A 276 -5.50 -32.24 -28.03
CA LYS A 276 -4.72 -32.21 -26.79
C LYS A 276 -3.21 -32.23 -27.02
N GLU A 277 -2.72 -32.99 -28.00
CA GLU A 277 -1.28 -33.04 -28.32
C GLU A 277 -0.81 -31.74 -28.98
N GLN A 278 -1.64 -31.14 -29.84
CA GLN A 278 -1.33 -29.83 -30.44
C GLN A 278 -1.38 -28.70 -29.40
N GLN A 279 -2.33 -28.74 -28.45
CA GLN A 279 -2.36 -27.81 -27.32
C GLN A 279 -1.14 -27.96 -26.40
N GLN A 280 -0.69 -29.19 -26.15
CA GLN A 280 0.49 -29.44 -25.32
C GLN A 280 1.78 -28.95 -25.99
N GLN A 281 1.94 -29.18 -27.30
CA GLN A 281 3.08 -28.65 -28.06
C GLN A 281 3.07 -27.12 -28.14
N LEU A 282 1.89 -26.51 -28.29
CA LEU A 282 1.76 -25.05 -28.29
C LEU A 282 2.10 -24.46 -26.91
N PHE A 283 1.65 -25.12 -25.83
CA PHE A 283 1.95 -24.72 -24.46
C PHE A 283 3.45 -24.83 -24.14
N GLU A 284 4.10 -25.91 -24.55
CA GLU A 284 5.55 -26.08 -24.40
C GLU A 284 6.34 -25.06 -25.22
N SER A 285 5.89 -24.72 -26.45
CA SER A 285 6.53 -23.69 -27.26
C SER A 285 6.40 -22.30 -26.63
N GLN A 286 5.25 -21.96 -26.02
CA GLN A 286 5.06 -20.69 -25.32
C GLN A 286 5.93 -20.61 -24.06
N LYS A 287 5.95 -21.68 -23.26
CA LYS A 287 6.80 -21.77 -22.05
C LYS A 287 8.28 -21.63 -22.39
N ASN A 288 8.74 -22.25 -23.48
CA ASN A 288 10.14 -22.12 -23.92
C ASN A 288 10.47 -20.72 -24.44
N GLN A 289 9.51 -20.01 -25.05
CA GLN A 289 9.69 -18.63 -25.47
C GLN A 289 9.74 -17.68 -24.26
N GLU A 290 8.88 -17.89 -23.28
CA GLU A 290 8.85 -17.11 -22.04
C GLU A 290 10.15 -17.28 -21.23
N ILE A 291 10.71 -18.50 -21.16
CA ILE A 291 12.02 -18.76 -20.57
C ILE A 291 13.14 -18.04 -21.34
N LYS A 292 13.07 -17.97 -22.68
CA LYS A 292 14.05 -17.23 -23.48
C LYS A 292 13.99 -15.73 -23.23
N ASP A 293 12.79 -15.17 -23.13
CA ASP A 293 12.59 -13.74 -22.90
C ASP A 293 13.01 -13.36 -21.46
N GLN A 294 12.75 -14.22 -20.47
CA GLN A 294 13.24 -14.06 -19.09
C GLN A 294 14.78 -14.11 -19.02
N ASN A 295 15.40 -15.04 -19.73
CA ASN A 295 16.87 -15.14 -19.78
C ASN A 295 17.49 -13.92 -20.48
N LEU A 296 16.85 -13.38 -21.53
CA LEU A 296 17.31 -12.17 -22.20
C LEU A 296 17.26 -10.94 -21.27
N GLY A 297 16.20 -10.83 -20.46
CA GLY A 297 16.08 -9.80 -19.42
C GLY A 297 17.16 -9.92 -18.33
N LEU A 298 17.47 -11.15 -17.89
CA LEU A 298 18.55 -11.39 -16.92
C LEU A 298 19.93 -11.00 -17.46
N VAL A 299 20.22 -11.31 -18.73
CA VAL A 299 21.49 -10.93 -19.38
C VAL A 299 21.63 -9.40 -19.45
N GLN A 300 20.56 -8.69 -19.82
CA GLN A 300 20.57 -7.22 -19.83
C GLN A 300 20.77 -6.63 -18.44
N LYS A 301 20.16 -7.22 -17.41
CA LYS A 301 20.32 -6.78 -16.01
C LYS A 301 21.76 -6.96 -15.51
N ILE A 302 22.38 -8.11 -15.78
CA ILE A 302 23.79 -8.38 -15.43
C ILE A 302 24.71 -7.38 -16.13
N GLN A 303 24.42 -7.03 -17.38
CA GLN A 303 25.22 -6.06 -18.12
C GLN A 303 25.15 -4.65 -17.51
N ILE A 304 23.96 -4.19 -17.10
CA ILE A 304 23.78 -2.90 -16.41
C ILE A 304 24.50 -2.88 -15.05
N GLU A 305 24.43 -3.97 -14.27
CA GLU A 305 25.13 -4.07 -12.98
C GLU A 305 26.66 -4.02 -13.15
N ASN A 306 27.20 -4.67 -14.20
CA ASN A 306 28.63 -4.60 -14.52
C ASN A 306 29.06 -3.19 -14.91
N ASP A 307 28.26 -2.47 -15.72
CA ASP A 307 28.55 -1.10 -16.13
C ASP A 307 28.52 -0.12 -14.94
N LEU A 308 27.57 -0.30 -14.00
CA LEU A 308 27.51 0.47 -12.76
C LEU A 308 28.75 0.22 -11.88
N THR A 309 29.15 -1.04 -11.73
CA THR A 309 30.33 -1.41 -10.93
C THR A 309 31.62 -0.85 -11.53
N GLN A 310 31.75 -0.85 -12.86
CA GLN A 310 32.89 -0.23 -13.54
C GLN A 310 32.95 1.28 -13.31
N ASN A 311 31.81 1.97 -13.42
CA ASN A 311 31.71 3.41 -13.18
C ASN A 311 32.05 3.77 -11.72
N GLU A 312 31.62 2.97 -10.75
CA GLU A 312 31.95 3.17 -9.33
C GLU A 312 33.46 2.99 -9.07
N SER A 313 34.10 2.00 -9.69
CA SER A 313 35.55 1.81 -9.59
C SER A 313 36.33 2.99 -10.20
N MET A 314 35.83 3.54 -11.32
CA MET A 314 36.43 4.69 -11.99
C MET A 314 36.33 5.94 -11.12
N PHE A 315 35.17 6.16 -10.49
CA PHE A 315 34.94 7.27 -9.58
C PHE A 315 35.83 7.17 -8.33
N GLN A 316 35.97 5.99 -7.74
CA GLN A 316 36.87 5.79 -6.60
C GLN A 316 38.35 6.00 -6.96
N SER A 317 38.77 5.58 -8.15
CA SER A 317 40.11 5.88 -8.67
C SER A 317 40.35 7.40 -8.80
N GLN A 318 39.36 8.16 -9.26
CA GLN A 318 39.45 9.62 -9.36
C GLN A 318 39.55 10.28 -7.98
N ILE A 319 38.78 9.82 -6.98
CA ILE A 319 38.87 10.33 -5.59
C ILE A 319 40.27 10.05 -5.02
N ASN A 320 40.77 8.83 -5.16
CA ASN A 320 42.09 8.46 -4.64
C ASN A 320 43.23 9.25 -5.30
N ASN A 321 43.10 9.53 -6.60
CA ASN A 321 44.04 10.40 -7.32
C ASN A 321 43.98 11.85 -6.83
N ALA A 322 42.78 12.38 -6.56
CA ALA A 322 42.61 13.73 -6.01
C ALA A 322 43.19 13.83 -4.59
N ALA A 323 42.93 12.85 -3.72
CA ALA A 323 43.49 12.78 -2.38
C ALA A 323 45.01 12.72 -2.38
N SER A 324 45.60 11.91 -3.28
CA SER A 324 47.05 11.79 -3.42
C SER A 324 47.71 13.08 -3.88
N LYS A 325 47.07 13.84 -4.79
CA LYS A 325 47.55 15.17 -5.21
C LYS A 325 47.57 16.16 -4.04
N ILE A 326 46.52 16.18 -3.21
CA ILE A 326 46.44 17.06 -2.04
C ILE A 326 47.53 16.72 -1.01
N ILE A 327 47.79 15.43 -0.78
CA ILE A 327 48.85 14.97 0.14
C ILE A 327 50.22 15.39 -0.38
N ASN A 328 50.52 15.16 -1.66
CA ASN A 328 51.80 15.51 -2.26
C ASN A 328 52.04 17.02 -2.26
N GLN A 329 51.00 17.82 -2.47
CA GLN A 329 51.09 19.27 -2.39
C GLN A 329 51.39 19.76 -0.96
N LYS A 330 50.83 19.11 0.07
CA LYS A 330 51.16 19.39 1.48
C LYS A 330 52.60 19.00 1.82
N ILE A 331 53.10 17.88 1.29
CA ILE A 331 54.50 17.44 1.49
C ILE A 331 55.47 18.44 0.84
N LEU A 332 55.18 18.91 -0.38
CA LEU A 332 55.97 19.94 -1.07
C LEU A 332 56.04 21.25 -0.26
N ASN A 333 54.93 21.67 0.33
CA ASN A 333 54.86 22.87 1.16
C ASN A 333 55.60 22.74 2.51
N LEU A 334 55.82 21.52 3.01
CA LEU A 334 56.61 21.28 4.21
C LEU A 334 58.11 21.27 3.93
N ASN A 335 58.52 20.94 2.69
CA ASN A 335 59.93 20.89 2.31
C ASN A 335 60.52 22.26 1.91
N THR A 336 59.70 23.29 1.73
CA THR A 336 60.14 24.66 1.43
C THR A 336 60.54 25.48 2.66
N TYR A 337 60.39 24.95 3.89
CA TYR A 337 60.84 25.59 5.13
C TYR A 337 62.19 25.06 5.64
N LYS A 338 63.22 25.08 4.79
CA LYS A 338 64.62 25.02 5.23
C LYS A 338 65.41 26.12 4.53
N SER A 339 65.56 27.25 5.21
CA SER A 339 66.50 28.32 4.86
C SER A 339 67.78 28.16 5.71
N PRO A 340 68.97 28.54 5.19
CA PRO A 340 70.26 28.20 5.78
C PRO A 340 70.64 29.17 6.90
N ILE A 341 71.09 28.62 8.04
CA ILE A 341 71.75 29.40 9.09
C ILE A 341 73.23 29.48 8.74
N ASP A 342 73.65 30.70 8.44
CA ASP A 342 75.02 31.08 8.10
C ASP A 342 75.91 31.19 9.35
N LEU A 343 77.15 30.74 9.17
CA LEU A 343 78.21 30.66 10.17
C LEU A 343 79.03 31.95 10.15
N GLY A 344 79.16 32.63 11.30
CA GLY A 344 79.94 33.86 11.41
C GLY A 344 80.61 34.09 12.77
N LYS A 345 81.79 33.46 12.95
CA LYS A 345 82.99 33.91 13.69
C LYS A 345 82.94 34.09 15.22
N SER A 346 83.70 33.23 15.92
CA SER A 346 84.92 33.57 16.71
C SER A 346 85.29 32.35 17.58
N GLN A 347 86.35 31.59 17.29
CA GLN A 347 87.66 31.64 17.98
C GLN A 347 87.51 31.89 19.49
N GLU A 348 87.98 31.03 20.42
CA GLU A 348 89.30 30.40 20.48
C GLU A 348 89.38 29.38 21.66
N LYS A 349 90.29 28.40 21.52
CA LYS A 349 91.11 27.75 22.58
C LYS A 349 90.56 26.60 23.46
N LYS A 350 91.08 25.41 23.10
CA LYS A 350 91.94 24.49 23.88
C LYS A 350 91.32 23.49 24.87
N LYS A 351 91.62 22.20 24.55
CA LYS A 351 92.20 21.12 25.42
C LYS A 351 91.29 20.64 26.59
N LYS A 352 91.18 19.38 27.00
CA LYS A 352 91.99 18.13 26.90
C LYS A 352 91.24 17.04 27.73
N TYR A 353 91.42 15.76 27.38
CA TYR A 353 91.20 14.51 28.16
C TYR A 353 89.76 14.16 28.62
N PHE A 354 89.15 12.97 28.40
CA PHE A 354 89.44 11.53 28.64
C PHE A 354 88.71 10.98 29.90
N VAL A 355 88.05 9.82 29.69
CA VAL A 355 87.59 8.77 30.65
C VAL A 355 86.22 8.91 31.37
N ASN A 356 85.42 7.85 31.16
CA ASN A 356 84.35 7.21 31.94
C ASN A 356 84.05 7.74 33.36
N GLU A 357 82.78 7.84 33.72
CA GLU A 357 82.04 6.78 34.46
C GLU A 357 80.57 7.18 34.68
N ASN A 358 79.80 6.18 35.12
CA ASN A 358 78.35 6.06 35.18
C ASN A 358 77.63 6.94 36.24
N ILE A 359 76.30 7.01 36.08
CA ILE A 359 75.24 7.32 37.05
C ILE A 359 75.00 8.81 37.34
N ASP A 360 74.00 9.39 36.67
CA ASP A 360 72.82 10.01 37.32
C ASP A 360 71.88 10.57 36.23
N ASN A 361 70.86 9.78 35.86
CA ASN A 361 69.79 10.19 34.93
C ASN A 361 68.43 10.05 35.63
N PHE A 362 68.10 11.02 36.49
CA PHE A 362 66.74 11.24 36.98
C PHE A 362 66.56 12.73 37.28
N LYS A 363 66.39 13.53 36.22
CA LYS A 363 65.80 14.89 36.23
C LYS A 363 65.91 15.53 34.83
N TYR A 364 65.27 14.94 33.82
CA TYR A 364 65.13 15.62 32.50
C TYR A 364 63.90 15.15 31.70
N THR A 365 62.82 14.76 32.37
CA THR A 365 61.58 14.28 31.72
C THR A 365 60.39 15.24 31.88
N ASP A 366 60.46 16.23 32.77
CA ASP A 366 59.30 17.11 33.04
C ASP A 366 59.22 18.31 32.08
N GLU A 367 60.34 18.88 31.62
CA GLU A 367 60.32 19.98 30.64
C GLU A 367 59.91 19.52 29.23
N VAL A 368 60.32 18.31 28.81
CA VAL A 368 59.95 17.78 27.48
C VAL A 368 58.47 17.38 27.43
N MET A 369 57.89 16.96 28.56
CA MET A 369 56.46 16.66 28.66
C MET A 369 55.59 17.93 28.71
N SER A 370 56.05 19.04 29.31
CA SER A 370 55.26 20.29 29.32
C SER A 370 55.16 20.91 27.93
N ASP A 371 56.24 20.88 27.14
CA ASP A 371 56.23 21.42 25.78
C ASP A 371 55.41 20.57 24.81
N ARG A 372 55.40 19.25 25.00
CA ARG A 372 54.57 18.33 24.22
C ARG A 372 53.08 18.52 24.54
N ASN A 373 52.74 18.73 25.82
CA ASN A 373 51.37 19.03 26.25
C ASN A 373 50.90 20.41 25.79
N LEU A 374 51.78 21.41 25.77
CA LEU A 374 51.46 22.74 25.25
C LEU A 374 51.24 22.71 23.73
N SER A 375 52.04 21.94 23.00
CA SER A 375 51.88 21.72 21.55
C SER A 375 50.59 20.96 21.24
N MET A 376 50.25 19.93 22.02
CA MET A 376 48.98 19.21 21.89
C MET A 376 47.77 20.09 22.20
N LYS A 377 47.83 20.95 23.23
CA LYS A 377 46.76 21.93 23.50
C LYS A 377 46.60 22.94 22.37
N LYS A 378 47.69 23.42 21.77
CA LYS A 378 47.63 24.31 20.60
C LYS A 378 46.99 23.60 19.41
N LEU A 379 47.32 22.33 19.18
CA LEU A 379 46.74 21.53 18.10
C LEU A 379 45.24 21.28 18.34
N GLN A 380 44.84 20.94 19.58
CA GLN A 380 43.45 20.75 19.96
C GLN A 380 42.63 22.03 19.79
N ASN A 381 43.19 23.20 20.13
CA ASN A 381 42.53 24.48 19.92
C ASN A 381 42.43 24.83 18.43
N GLN A 382 43.44 24.51 17.61
CA GLN A 382 43.36 24.68 16.17
C GLN A 382 42.31 23.77 15.52
N VAL A 383 42.20 22.53 16.00
CA VAL A 383 41.15 21.59 15.56
C VAL A 383 39.77 22.10 15.97
N LYS A 384 39.59 22.52 17.23
CA LYS A 384 38.33 23.12 17.69
C LYS A 384 37.93 24.35 16.87
N ASN A 385 38.87 25.25 16.58
CA ASN A 385 38.59 26.43 15.77
C ASN A 385 38.26 26.08 14.32
N LYS A 386 38.91 25.08 13.73
CA LYS A 386 38.53 24.55 12.41
C LYS A 386 37.17 23.88 12.42
N THR A 387 36.83 23.12 13.45
CA THR A 387 35.50 22.51 13.61
C THR A 387 34.42 23.59 13.71
N VAL A 388 34.66 24.66 14.46
CA VAL A 388 33.75 25.80 14.55
C VAL A 388 33.61 26.49 13.18
N GLN A 389 34.70 26.70 12.44
CA GLN A 389 34.64 27.25 11.08
C GLN A 389 33.88 26.34 10.10
N ILE A 390 34.10 25.02 10.15
CA ILE A 390 33.40 24.05 9.30
C ILE A 390 31.90 24.04 9.64
N ASN A 391 31.54 24.09 10.93
CA ASN A 391 30.15 24.17 11.34
C ASN A 391 29.51 25.49 10.92
N LEU A 392 30.23 26.60 11.01
CA LEU A 392 29.76 27.91 10.57
C LEU A 392 29.57 27.95 9.04
N GLN A 393 30.49 27.37 8.26
CA GLN A 393 30.34 27.21 6.81
C GLN A 393 29.20 26.26 6.44
N SER A 394 29.01 25.17 7.20
CA SER A 394 27.90 24.24 6.99
C SER A 394 26.56 24.87 7.35
N GLN A 395 26.53 25.76 8.35
CA GLN A 395 25.36 26.53 8.74
C GLN A 395 25.07 27.62 7.71
N GLN A 396 26.08 28.32 7.19
CA GLN A 396 25.92 29.26 6.08
C GLN A 396 25.48 28.56 4.79
N GLN A 397 25.99 27.35 4.49
CA GLN A 397 25.49 26.55 3.38
C GLN A 397 24.08 26.01 3.63
N LYS A 398 23.70 25.72 4.88
CA LYS A 398 22.31 25.40 5.23
C LYS A 398 21.40 26.61 5.09
N GLU A 399 21.84 27.80 5.49
CA GLU A 399 21.10 29.05 5.33
C GLU A 399 21.02 29.47 3.85
N GLU A 400 22.08 29.26 3.05
CA GLU A 400 22.04 29.41 1.59
C GLU A 400 21.13 28.35 0.96
N ASN A 401 21.17 27.09 1.40
CA ASN A 401 20.27 26.05 0.91
C ASN A 401 18.83 26.26 1.37
N GLU A 402 18.59 26.84 2.55
CA GLU A 402 17.27 27.26 3.05
C GLU A 402 16.78 28.52 2.35
N GLN A 403 17.67 29.44 1.95
CA GLN A 403 17.34 30.57 1.07
C GLN A 403 17.08 30.08 -0.35
N ILE A 404 17.83 29.09 -0.86
CA ILE A 404 17.58 28.41 -2.14
C ILE A 404 16.27 27.60 -2.06
N LEU A 405 15.94 26.97 -0.93
CA LEU A 405 14.64 26.30 -0.70
C LEU A 405 13.50 27.29 -0.49
N GLN A 406 13.74 28.47 0.10
CA GLN A 406 12.75 29.55 0.16
C GLN A 406 12.56 30.25 -1.20
N ILE A 407 13.58 30.25 -2.06
CA ILE A 407 13.51 30.66 -3.47
C ILE A 407 12.91 29.53 -4.35
N ASN A 408 12.96 28.27 -3.91
CA ASN A 408 12.40 27.10 -4.60
C ASN A 408 11.18 26.50 -3.89
N ASN A 409 10.46 27.28 -3.07
CA ASN A 409 9.16 26.86 -2.56
C ASN A 409 8.19 26.76 -3.75
N GLU A 410 7.74 25.53 -4.03
CA GLU A 410 6.93 25.11 -5.18
C GLU A 410 5.56 25.81 -5.28
N ASP A 411 5.14 26.55 -4.25
CA ASP A 411 3.95 27.38 -4.30
C ASP A 411 4.07 28.54 -5.31
N ASP A 412 5.29 28.99 -5.64
CA ASP A 412 5.53 30.07 -6.61
C ASP A 412 5.72 29.55 -8.06
N TYR A 413 5.95 28.24 -8.25
CA TYR A 413 6.04 27.64 -9.59
C TYR A 413 4.65 27.24 -10.13
N GLU A 414 3.73 26.78 -9.27
CA GLU A 414 2.31 26.69 -9.63
C GLU A 414 1.66 28.09 -9.73
N GLN A 415 2.04 29.07 -8.89
CA GLN A 415 1.58 30.46 -9.08
C GLN A 415 2.21 31.18 -10.28
N LYS A 416 3.42 30.84 -10.73
CA LYS A 416 3.98 31.39 -12.00
C LYS A 416 3.50 30.63 -13.23
N LEU A 417 3.16 29.34 -13.14
CA LEU A 417 2.36 28.70 -14.19
C LEU A 417 0.94 29.30 -14.23
N ASP A 418 0.29 29.57 -13.10
CA ASP A 418 -1.04 30.19 -13.03
C ASP A 418 -1.04 31.71 -13.28
N GLN A 419 0.06 32.44 -13.06
CA GLN A 419 0.21 33.86 -13.41
C GLN A 419 0.72 34.07 -14.84
N SER A 420 1.39 33.08 -15.45
CA SER A 420 1.54 33.00 -16.92
C SER A 420 0.26 32.52 -17.62
N TYR A 421 -0.70 31.99 -16.86
CA TYR A 421 -2.07 31.66 -17.27
C TYR A 421 -3.15 32.64 -16.79
N ASN A 422 -2.74 33.81 -16.26
CA ASN A 422 -3.59 35.00 -16.12
C ASN A 422 -3.30 36.01 -17.25
N PHE A 423 -2.98 35.50 -18.44
CA PHE A 423 -3.16 36.25 -19.68
C PHE A 423 -4.67 36.33 -19.93
N SER A 424 -5.17 37.54 -20.21
CA SER A 424 -6.59 37.80 -20.51
C SER A 424 -7.17 36.70 -21.39
N GLY A 425 -8.33 36.17 -20.99
CA GLY A 425 -9.02 35.04 -21.60
C GLY A 425 -9.54 35.27 -23.03
N SER A 426 -8.81 36.00 -23.87
CA SER A 426 -9.05 36.17 -25.31
C SER A 426 -8.10 35.34 -26.19
N ASP A 427 -6.85 35.10 -25.78
CA ASP A 427 -5.82 34.72 -26.78
C ASP A 427 -5.47 33.21 -26.82
N GLN A 428 -5.72 32.45 -25.74
CA GLN A 428 -5.61 30.97 -25.79
C GLN A 428 -6.84 30.29 -26.39
N GLN A 429 -7.98 30.99 -26.43
CA GLN A 429 -9.07 30.58 -27.32
C GLN A 429 -8.63 30.75 -28.78
N GLU A 430 -7.90 31.82 -29.17
CA GLU A 430 -7.47 32.02 -30.55
C GLU A 430 -6.37 31.06 -31.07
N MET A 431 -5.52 30.48 -30.22
CA MET A 431 -4.45 29.58 -30.71
C MET A 431 -4.88 28.12 -30.91
N GLN A 432 -5.93 27.66 -30.20
CA GLN A 432 -6.65 26.41 -30.53
C GLN A 432 -7.82 26.66 -31.51
N GLN A 433 -8.37 27.87 -31.54
CA GLN A 433 -9.35 28.27 -32.56
C GLN A 433 -8.71 28.57 -33.91
N SER A 434 -7.46 29.02 -34.05
CA SER A 434 -6.86 29.30 -35.37
C SER A 434 -6.58 28.04 -36.20
N SER A 435 -6.45 26.87 -35.56
CA SER A 435 -6.45 25.55 -36.24
C SER A 435 -7.85 24.93 -36.40
N GLN A 436 -8.89 25.53 -35.79
CA GLN A 436 -10.28 25.09 -35.87
C GLN A 436 -11.21 26.07 -36.64
N ASN A 437 -10.79 27.32 -36.88
CA ASN A 437 -11.61 28.40 -37.43
C ASN A 437 -11.83 28.25 -38.95
N SER A 438 -11.01 27.48 -39.65
CA SER A 438 -11.32 27.07 -41.04
C SER A 438 -12.35 25.94 -41.13
N TYR A 439 -12.82 25.40 -40.00
CA TYR A 439 -13.85 24.36 -39.93
C TYR A 439 -15.20 24.84 -39.38
N ILE A 440 -15.34 26.11 -38.97
CA ILE A 440 -16.52 26.56 -38.21
C ILE A 440 -17.78 26.73 -39.06
N ASP A 441 -17.67 27.12 -40.34
CA ASP A 441 -18.89 27.30 -41.16
C ASP A 441 -19.53 25.98 -41.62
N ASN A 442 -18.77 24.88 -41.67
CA ASN A 442 -19.34 23.55 -41.97
C ASN A 442 -19.92 22.83 -40.73
N ASN A 443 -19.68 23.35 -39.52
CA ASN A 443 -20.06 22.64 -38.28
C ASN A 443 -21.54 22.75 -37.91
N LEU A 444 -22.30 23.73 -38.43
CA LEU A 444 -23.72 23.85 -38.07
C LEU A 444 -24.55 22.67 -38.62
N GLN A 445 -24.23 22.16 -39.81
CA GLN A 445 -24.96 21.04 -40.41
C GLN A 445 -24.62 19.70 -39.75
N VAL A 446 -23.41 19.53 -39.19
CA VAL A 446 -22.98 18.27 -38.57
C VAL A 446 -23.81 17.91 -37.33
N SER A 447 -24.33 18.91 -36.61
CA SER A 447 -25.16 18.70 -35.42
C SER A 447 -26.51 18.03 -35.71
N GLN A 448 -27.03 18.17 -36.92
CA GLN A 448 -28.32 17.60 -37.35
C GLN A 448 -28.18 16.19 -37.93
N ILE A 449 -26.96 15.80 -38.34
CA ILE A 449 -26.71 14.48 -38.93
C ILE A 449 -26.88 13.41 -37.84
N ASP A 450 -27.62 12.35 -38.17
CA ASP A 450 -27.74 11.21 -37.30
C ASP A 450 -26.36 10.57 -37.05
N THR A 451 -26.11 10.07 -35.84
CA THR A 451 -24.78 9.55 -35.53
C THR A 451 -24.40 8.38 -36.42
N GLU A 452 -25.34 7.50 -36.81
CA GLU A 452 -25.02 6.39 -37.72
C GLU A 452 -24.60 6.90 -39.10
N GLN A 453 -25.26 7.95 -39.60
CA GLN A 453 -24.89 8.61 -40.86
C GLN A 453 -23.51 9.25 -40.77
N TYR A 454 -23.21 9.94 -39.67
CA TYR A 454 -21.90 10.53 -39.41
C TYR A 454 -20.79 9.47 -39.42
N LEU A 455 -21.01 8.35 -38.72
CA LEU A 455 -20.06 7.24 -38.66
C LEU A 455 -19.87 6.59 -40.03
N ASN A 456 -20.94 6.38 -40.79
CA ASN A 456 -20.86 5.88 -42.16
C ASN A 456 -20.20 6.86 -43.13
N MET A 457 -20.07 8.14 -42.79
CA MET A 457 -19.40 9.12 -43.65
C MET A 457 -17.90 9.20 -43.36
N TYR A 458 -17.51 9.19 -42.09
CA TYR A 458 -16.12 9.41 -41.67
C TYR A 458 -15.37 8.13 -41.25
N PHE A 459 -16.09 7.05 -40.94
CA PHE A 459 -15.55 5.83 -40.32
C PHE A 459 -16.11 4.55 -40.99
N GLN A 460 -16.24 4.54 -42.33
CA GLN A 460 -16.83 3.43 -43.11
C GLN A 460 -16.25 2.04 -42.81
N ASP A 461 -14.92 1.97 -42.65
CA ASP A 461 -14.19 0.73 -42.39
C ASP A 461 -13.90 0.52 -40.91
N TRP A 462 -14.67 1.12 -40.00
CA TRP A 462 -14.49 0.97 -38.56
C TRP A 462 -15.66 0.19 -37.95
N GLU A 463 -15.35 -0.60 -36.94
CA GLU A 463 -16.32 -1.35 -36.17
C GLU A 463 -16.57 -0.63 -34.84
N ASN A 464 -17.85 -0.43 -34.49
CA ASN A 464 -18.22 -0.02 -33.15
C ASN A 464 -18.08 -1.21 -32.20
N VAL A 465 -17.11 -1.13 -31.29
CA VAL A 465 -16.79 -2.21 -30.36
C VAL A 465 -17.58 -2.09 -29.05
N LYS A 466 -17.80 -0.86 -28.58
CA LYS A 466 -18.47 -0.61 -27.30
C LYS A 466 -19.04 0.81 -27.22
N ASP A 467 -20.28 0.91 -26.73
CA ASP A 467 -20.89 2.14 -26.27
C ASP A 467 -20.62 2.31 -24.76
N PHE A 468 -20.19 3.49 -24.35
CA PHE A 468 -19.95 3.92 -22.97
C PHE A 468 -21.05 4.87 -22.52
N CYS A 469 -21.71 4.56 -21.40
CA CYS A 469 -22.77 5.35 -20.79
C CYS A 469 -22.30 6.04 -19.50
N ALA A 470 -23.17 6.90 -18.94
CA ALA A 470 -22.92 7.55 -17.66
C ALA A 470 -22.53 6.53 -16.56
N GLY A 471 -21.41 6.80 -15.88
CA GLY A 471 -20.81 5.90 -14.89
C GLY A 471 -19.66 5.04 -15.41
N GLU A 472 -19.51 4.90 -16.73
CA GLU A 472 -18.40 4.15 -17.31
C GLU A 472 -17.20 5.04 -17.60
N GLY A 473 -15.99 4.47 -17.45
CA GLY A 473 -14.73 5.12 -17.76
C GLY A 473 -14.03 4.51 -18.97
N PHE A 474 -13.29 5.32 -19.72
CA PHE A 474 -12.50 4.90 -20.87
C PHE A 474 -11.15 5.64 -20.93
N GLY A 475 -10.18 5.05 -21.64
CA GLY A 475 -8.83 5.61 -21.76
C GLY A 475 -7.92 5.29 -20.57
N ASP A 476 -8.28 4.30 -19.75
CA ASP A 476 -7.53 3.77 -18.61
C ASP A 476 -6.16 3.22 -19.00
N PHE A 477 -6.03 2.64 -20.19
CA PHE A 477 -4.77 2.16 -20.73
C PHE A 477 -3.65 3.22 -20.74
N ALA A 478 -4.02 4.50 -20.90
CA ALA A 478 -3.07 5.60 -20.84
C ALA A 478 -2.55 5.89 -19.42
N LEU A 479 -3.33 5.58 -18.38
CA LEU A 479 -2.90 5.75 -16.99
C LEU A 479 -1.98 4.63 -16.53
N LEU A 480 -2.20 3.41 -17.02
CA LEU A 480 -1.50 2.22 -16.52
C LEU A 480 -0.08 2.07 -17.10
N ASN A 481 0.15 2.54 -18.33
CA ASN A 481 1.45 2.43 -18.98
C ASN A 481 2.34 3.61 -18.59
N ARG A 482 3.52 3.32 -18.04
CA ARG A 482 4.53 4.35 -17.71
C ARG A 482 5.01 5.09 -18.94
N GLN A 483 5.19 4.39 -20.06
CA GLN A 483 5.52 5.01 -21.34
C GLN A 483 4.28 5.70 -21.92
N GLN A 484 4.50 6.77 -22.69
CA GLN A 484 3.44 7.44 -23.45
C GLN A 484 2.85 6.43 -24.44
N SER A 485 1.75 5.77 -24.04
CA SER A 485 1.10 4.77 -24.87
C SER A 485 0.13 5.45 -25.83
N GLU A 486 0.22 5.07 -27.10
CA GLU A 486 -0.75 5.46 -28.11
C GLU A 486 -2.13 4.87 -27.79
N ARG A 487 -3.19 5.63 -28.11
CA ARG A 487 -4.58 5.17 -27.99
C ARG A 487 -4.82 4.01 -28.94
N THR A 488 -5.47 2.96 -28.44
CA THR A 488 -5.74 1.74 -29.21
C THR A 488 -7.01 1.82 -30.06
N ALA A 489 -7.87 2.82 -29.80
CA ALA A 489 -9.15 3.05 -30.45
C ALA A 489 -9.46 4.55 -30.57
N THR A 490 -10.39 4.89 -31.47
CA THR A 490 -10.94 6.25 -31.60
C THR A 490 -12.23 6.34 -30.80
N MET A 491 -12.39 7.41 -30.02
CA MET A 491 -13.58 7.66 -29.22
C MET A 491 -14.39 8.81 -29.81
N VAL A 492 -15.70 8.62 -29.95
CA VAL A 492 -16.60 9.64 -30.52
C VAL A 492 -17.81 9.83 -29.61
N ALA A 493 -18.17 11.08 -29.32
CA ALA A 493 -19.38 11.39 -28.58
C ALA A 493 -20.62 11.11 -29.45
N LYS A 494 -21.52 10.22 -29.01
CA LYS A 494 -22.76 9.85 -29.73
C LYS A 494 -23.87 10.89 -29.54
N GLU A 495 -23.80 11.63 -28.45
CA GLU A 495 -24.66 12.76 -28.10
C GLU A 495 -23.84 13.78 -27.32
N ASP A 496 -24.43 14.91 -26.98
CA ASP A 496 -23.79 15.91 -26.11
C ASP A 496 -23.38 15.27 -24.79
N THR A 497 -22.07 15.19 -24.57
CA THR A 497 -21.47 14.36 -23.53
C THR A 497 -20.62 15.21 -22.60
N PHE A 498 -20.84 15.03 -21.30
CA PHE A 498 -20.02 15.60 -20.24
C PHE A 498 -19.16 14.48 -19.66
N CYS A 499 -17.85 14.67 -19.69
CA CYS A 499 -16.88 13.76 -19.11
C CYS A 499 -16.11 14.44 -17.98
N MET A 500 -15.94 13.72 -16.87
CA MET A 500 -14.91 14.03 -15.89
C MET A 500 -13.60 13.42 -16.37
N SER A 501 -12.53 14.19 -16.47
CA SER A 501 -11.20 13.69 -16.80
C SER A 501 -10.21 13.84 -15.66
N ILE A 502 -9.25 12.93 -15.62
CA ILE A 502 -8.04 13.02 -14.79
C ILE A 502 -6.82 12.80 -15.68
N SER A 503 -5.81 13.65 -15.54
CA SER A 503 -4.57 13.49 -16.30
C SER A 503 -3.70 12.39 -15.70
N LYS A 504 -2.83 11.80 -16.52
CA LYS A 504 -1.87 10.77 -16.11
C LYS A 504 -0.97 11.25 -14.98
N GLN A 505 -0.42 12.46 -15.11
CA GLN A 505 0.44 13.04 -14.08
C GLN A 505 -0.31 13.25 -12.75
N ALA A 506 -1.58 13.65 -12.80
CA ALA A 506 -2.38 13.82 -11.60
C ALA A 506 -2.70 12.46 -10.95
N PHE A 507 -3.03 11.46 -11.77
CA PHE A 507 -3.24 10.09 -11.31
C PHE A 507 -1.97 9.48 -10.71
N GLU A 508 -0.81 9.65 -11.35
CA GLU A 508 0.48 9.18 -10.84
C GLU A 508 0.81 9.81 -9.49
N ARG A 509 0.63 11.13 -9.34
CA ARG A 509 0.77 11.82 -8.05
C ARG A 509 -0.18 11.27 -6.98
N MET A 510 -1.44 10.99 -7.34
CA MET A 510 -2.42 10.36 -6.43
C MET A 510 -1.96 8.98 -5.98
N MET A 511 -1.42 8.21 -6.92
CA MET A 511 -0.90 6.86 -6.66
C MET A 511 0.38 6.88 -5.82
N GLU A 512 1.25 7.88 -6.00
CA GLU A 512 2.45 8.10 -5.21
C GLU A 512 2.12 8.44 -3.75
N GLU A 513 1.25 9.44 -3.54
CA GLU A 513 0.80 9.82 -2.19
C GLU A 513 0.12 8.63 -1.48
N TYR A 514 -0.68 7.86 -2.22
CA TYR A 514 -1.29 6.65 -1.69
C TYR A 514 -0.23 5.61 -1.27
N LYS A 515 0.73 5.31 -2.14
CA LYS A 515 1.81 4.34 -1.84
C LYS A 515 2.62 4.78 -0.62
N GLU A 516 2.95 6.06 -0.54
CA GLU A 516 3.67 6.63 0.60
C GLU A 516 2.88 6.43 1.89
N LYS A 517 1.58 6.73 1.90
CA LYS A 517 0.72 6.50 3.08
C LYS A 517 0.64 5.04 3.48
N VAL A 518 0.47 4.12 2.54
CA VAL A 518 0.47 2.67 2.83
C VAL A 518 1.81 2.24 3.43
N VAL A 519 2.91 2.72 2.88
CA VAL A 519 4.25 2.44 3.37
C VAL A 519 4.42 2.99 4.79
N ASN A 520 3.99 4.22 5.05
CA ASN A 520 4.06 4.86 6.37
C ASN A 520 3.16 4.16 7.40
N GLU A 521 1.98 3.69 7.01
CA GLU A 521 1.12 2.87 7.87
C GLU A 521 1.79 1.53 8.23
N LYS A 522 2.42 0.87 7.25
CA LYS A 522 3.20 -0.36 7.49
C LYS A 522 4.40 -0.09 8.41
N LEU A 523 5.15 0.98 8.16
CA LEU A 523 6.27 1.39 9.02
C LEU A 523 5.79 1.63 10.44
N ARG A 524 4.72 2.41 10.62
CA ARG A 524 4.15 2.68 11.94
C ARG A 524 3.69 1.41 12.65
N PHE A 525 3.14 0.46 11.91
CA PHE A 525 2.79 -0.86 12.44
C PHE A 525 4.03 -1.62 12.91
N PHE A 526 5.06 -1.78 12.06
CA PHE A 526 6.25 -2.53 12.44
C PHE A 526 7.06 -1.86 13.56
N ARG A 527 7.04 -0.53 13.66
CA ARG A 527 7.67 0.21 14.78
C ARG A 527 7.05 -0.08 16.15
N LYS A 528 5.88 -0.72 16.21
CA LYS A 528 5.30 -1.16 17.50
C LYS A 528 6.11 -2.27 18.15
N PHE A 529 6.76 -3.13 17.36
CA PHE A 529 7.57 -4.24 17.86
C PHE A 529 8.91 -3.72 18.37
N GLN A 530 9.29 -4.12 19.59
CA GLN A 530 10.46 -3.57 20.28
C GLN A 530 11.75 -3.70 19.46
N PHE A 531 11.96 -4.85 18.82
CA PHE A 531 13.17 -5.11 18.02
C PHE A 531 13.23 -4.30 16.72
N PHE A 532 12.11 -3.78 16.22
CA PHE A 532 12.09 -2.87 15.07
C PHE A 532 12.20 -1.39 15.47
N LYS A 533 12.22 -1.03 16.77
CA LYS A 533 12.33 0.38 17.18
C LYS A 533 13.69 1.00 16.88
N GLU A 534 14.74 0.20 16.92
CA GLU A 534 16.12 0.67 16.70
C GLU A 534 16.59 0.48 15.26
N VAL A 535 15.85 -0.30 14.45
CA VAL A 535 16.18 -0.54 13.04
C VAL A 535 16.06 0.76 12.24
N PRO A 536 17.09 1.19 11.47
CA PRO A 536 16.97 2.38 10.66
C PRO A 536 15.85 2.25 9.61
N GLU A 537 15.17 3.35 9.31
CA GLU A 537 13.93 3.34 8.51
C GLU A 537 14.12 2.80 7.10
N ASN A 538 15.25 3.08 6.46
CA ASN A 538 15.59 2.55 5.14
C ASN A 538 15.63 1.02 5.09
N TYR A 539 16.14 0.34 6.13
CA TYR A 539 16.14 -1.13 6.20
C TYR A 539 14.73 -1.67 6.40
N LEU A 540 13.98 -1.07 7.31
CA LEU A 540 12.59 -1.46 7.54
C LEU A 540 11.73 -1.25 6.28
N LEU A 541 12.00 -0.21 5.49
CA LEU A 541 11.38 0.03 4.20
C LEU A 541 11.71 -1.05 3.17
N GLN A 542 12.97 -1.49 3.08
CA GLN A 542 13.37 -2.59 2.19
C GLN A 542 12.65 -3.89 2.56
N MET A 543 12.64 -4.20 3.86
CA MET A 543 11.87 -5.28 4.46
C MET A 543 10.37 -5.21 4.08
N ILE A 544 9.74 -4.04 4.28
CA ILE A 544 8.33 -3.82 3.98
C ILE A 544 7.98 -3.98 2.50
N LYS A 545 8.90 -3.59 1.60
CA LYS A 545 8.68 -3.64 0.14
C LYS A 545 8.58 -5.08 -0.37
N ASN A 546 9.28 -6.02 0.25
CA ASN A 546 9.27 -7.44 -0.16
C ASN A 546 8.12 -8.24 0.49
N ASN A 547 7.43 -7.66 1.48
CA ASN A 547 6.43 -8.39 2.25
C ASN A 547 5.10 -8.59 1.55
N GLU A 548 4.64 -9.83 1.61
CA GLU A 548 3.27 -10.21 1.29
C GLU A 548 2.34 -9.92 2.48
N ILE A 549 1.21 -9.28 2.18
CA ILE A 549 0.10 -9.17 3.13
C ILE A 549 -0.81 -10.36 2.89
N GLN A 550 -0.95 -11.24 3.89
CA GLN A 550 -1.94 -12.30 3.86
C GLN A 550 -3.20 -11.79 4.55
N LYS A 551 -4.21 -11.43 3.75
CA LYS A 551 -5.56 -11.19 4.26
C LYS A 551 -6.29 -12.52 4.34
N LEU A 552 -6.50 -12.99 5.56
CA LEU A 552 -7.22 -14.22 5.85
C LEU A 552 -8.62 -13.82 6.33
N ASP A 553 -9.52 -13.67 5.38
CA ASP A 553 -10.94 -13.59 5.68
C ASP A 553 -11.44 -15.02 5.91
N LEU A 554 -11.90 -15.34 7.13
CA LEU A 554 -12.54 -16.64 7.36
C LEU A 554 -13.81 -16.80 6.54
N GLY A 555 -14.30 -15.69 5.95
CA GLY A 555 -15.43 -15.63 5.05
C GLY A 555 -16.71 -16.10 5.72
N TYR A 556 -17.74 -15.27 5.72
CA TYR A 556 -19.12 -15.79 5.85
C TYR A 556 -19.50 -16.75 4.69
N SER A 557 -18.61 -16.97 3.70
CA SER A 557 -18.93 -17.47 2.37
C SER A 557 -18.79 -18.98 2.13
N GLN A 558 -18.57 -19.81 3.15
CA GLN A 558 -18.71 -21.29 3.00
C GLN A 558 -19.72 -21.96 3.94
N CYS A 559 -20.63 -21.19 4.56
CA CYS A 559 -21.91 -21.71 5.02
C CYS A 559 -23.03 -21.37 4.03
N LYS A 560 -22.82 -21.59 2.73
CA LYS A 560 -23.97 -21.84 1.85
C LYS A 560 -24.36 -23.30 2.09
N ILE A 561 -25.25 -23.48 3.05
CA ILE A 561 -26.05 -24.68 3.21
C ILE A 561 -26.71 -24.91 1.83
N SER A 562 -26.24 -25.90 1.07
CA SER A 562 -27.02 -26.43 -0.03
C SER A 562 -28.27 -27.03 0.62
N ASN A 563 -29.41 -26.39 0.40
CA ASN A 563 -30.71 -26.68 1.02
C ASN A 563 -31.32 -28.06 0.69
N ASN A 564 -30.52 -29.10 0.37
CA ASN A 564 -31.07 -30.36 -0.11
C ASN A 564 -30.81 -31.62 0.71
N ASP A 565 -30.06 -31.58 1.81
CA ASP A 565 -29.90 -32.76 2.67
C ASP A 565 -30.28 -32.45 4.12
N ASN A 566 -31.57 -32.58 4.41
CA ASN A 566 -32.11 -32.67 5.76
C ASN A 566 -31.66 -33.99 6.39
N GLN A 567 -30.50 -34.01 7.07
CA GLN A 567 -30.20 -34.99 8.12
C GLN A 567 -29.00 -34.54 9.00
N ASN A 568 -29.32 -34.18 10.26
CA ASN A 568 -28.48 -34.25 11.47
C ASN A 568 -27.02 -33.73 11.42
N TYR A 569 -26.84 -32.41 11.26
CA TYR A 569 -25.58 -31.72 11.59
C TYR A 569 -25.79 -30.59 12.60
N GLU A 570 -26.26 -30.89 13.81
CA GLU A 570 -26.33 -29.90 14.90
C GLU A 570 -25.06 -29.82 15.77
N ASN A 571 -24.07 -30.70 15.56
CA ASN A 571 -22.91 -30.81 16.46
C ASN A 571 -21.54 -30.45 15.88
N ASP A 572 -21.42 -30.16 14.58
CA ASP A 572 -20.15 -29.70 13.98
C ASP A 572 -20.18 -28.17 13.74
N LYS A 573 -20.30 -27.41 14.82
CA LYS A 573 -20.00 -25.95 14.86
C LYS A 573 -18.50 -25.68 14.84
N ASN A 574 -17.71 -26.55 14.22
CA ASN A 574 -16.31 -26.29 13.95
C ASN A 574 -16.26 -25.30 12.78
N HIS A 575 -16.40 -24.01 13.09
CA HIS A 575 -15.96 -22.96 12.19
C HIS A 575 -14.59 -23.37 11.64
N ASN A 576 -14.48 -23.47 10.31
CA ASN A 576 -13.26 -23.86 9.63
C ASN A 576 -12.19 -22.81 9.92
N ASN A 577 -11.52 -22.98 11.06
CA ASN A 577 -10.46 -22.10 11.48
C ASN A 577 -9.36 -22.22 10.43
N VAL A 578 -9.04 -21.11 9.75
CA VAL A 578 -8.01 -21.10 8.72
C VAL A 578 -6.66 -21.32 9.38
N CYS A 579 -5.99 -22.39 8.97
CA CYS A 579 -4.65 -22.75 9.46
C CYS A 579 -3.62 -21.87 8.73
N VAL A 580 -2.83 -21.09 9.49
CA VAL A 580 -1.73 -20.28 8.94
C VAL A 580 -0.57 -21.21 8.55
N TYR A 581 -0.18 -22.09 9.47
CA TYR A 581 0.73 -23.21 9.22
C TYR A 581 0.43 -24.36 10.17
N LYS A 582 0.79 -25.57 9.75
CA LYS A 582 0.67 -26.80 10.52
C LYS A 582 1.98 -27.15 11.18
N GLU A 583 1.87 -27.96 12.23
CA GLU A 583 3.02 -28.60 12.85
C GLU A 583 3.72 -29.52 11.85
N GLY A 584 5.04 -29.38 11.72
CA GLY A 584 5.86 -30.09 10.73
C GLY A 584 5.98 -29.40 9.37
N ASP A 585 5.29 -28.28 9.14
CA ASP A 585 5.54 -27.45 7.94
C ASP A 585 6.94 -26.82 7.99
N PHE A 586 7.48 -26.36 6.87
CA PHE A 586 8.77 -25.67 6.86
C PHE A 586 8.68 -24.32 7.60
N ALA A 587 9.73 -23.98 8.34
CA ALA A 587 9.83 -22.69 9.04
C ALA A 587 10.50 -21.63 8.16
N ASP A 588 9.86 -21.31 7.04
CA ASP A 588 10.36 -20.40 6.01
C ASP A 588 9.90 -18.95 6.20
N LYS A 589 9.02 -18.66 7.18
CA LYS A 589 8.41 -17.34 7.36
C LYS A 589 8.34 -16.87 8.82
N ILE A 590 8.19 -15.58 9.06
CA ILE A 590 7.79 -15.03 10.37
C ILE A 590 6.51 -14.23 10.19
N PHE A 591 5.57 -14.34 11.13
CA PHE A 591 4.24 -13.76 11.00
C PHE A 591 3.98 -12.65 12.03
N PHE A 592 3.33 -11.58 11.59
CA PHE A 592 3.00 -10.40 12.41
C PHE A 592 1.50 -10.10 12.29
N ILE A 593 0.79 -10.08 13.42
CA ILE A 593 -0.67 -9.93 13.45
C ILE A 593 -1.00 -8.45 13.46
N LYS A 594 -1.52 -7.93 12.35
CA LYS A 594 -2.02 -6.54 12.28
C LYS A 594 -3.42 -6.41 12.85
N LYS A 595 -4.27 -7.40 12.57
CA LYS A 595 -5.67 -7.46 13.00
C LYS A 595 -6.06 -8.93 13.18
N GLY A 596 -6.91 -9.22 14.16
CA GLY A 596 -7.45 -10.56 14.41
C GLY A 596 -6.79 -11.27 15.60
N LYS A 597 -7.07 -12.56 15.73
CA LYS A 597 -6.55 -13.43 16.79
C LYS A 597 -6.08 -14.76 16.22
N VAL A 598 -4.91 -15.21 16.64
CA VAL A 598 -4.30 -16.48 16.21
C VAL A 598 -4.09 -17.38 17.41
N GLN A 599 -4.56 -18.62 17.33
CA GLN A 599 -4.31 -19.64 18.33
C GLN A 599 -3.09 -20.49 17.93
N ILE A 600 -2.12 -20.55 18.82
CA ILE A 600 -0.98 -21.47 18.74
C ILE A 600 -1.32 -22.74 19.51
N SER A 601 -1.11 -23.89 18.88
CA SER A 601 -1.44 -25.20 19.44
C SER A 601 -0.40 -26.24 19.04
N VAL A 602 -0.28 -27.32 19.82
CA VAL A 602 0.64 -28.44 19.54
C VAL A 602 -0.10 -29.76 19.62
N SER A 603 0.26 -30.72 18.78
CA SER A 603 -0.28 -32.07 18.87
C SER A 603 0.08 -32.71 20.21
N LYS A 604 -0.90 -33.34 20.90
CA LYS A 604 -0.63 -34.11 22.14
C LYS A 604 0.46 -35.17 21.95
N ARG A 605 0.61 -35.71 20.74
CA ARG A 605 1.65 -36.71 20.43
C ARG A 605 3.04 -36.09 20.50
N SER A 606 3.21 -34.92 19.92
CA SER A 606 4.50 -34.25 19.83
C SER A 606 4.93 -33.63 21.14
N LYS A 607 3.99 -33.22 21.99
CA LYS A 607 4.30 -32.79 23.37
C LYS A 607 5.05 -33.88 24.16
N ARG A 608 4.75 -35.17 23.95
CA ARG A 608 5.49 -36.26 24.59
C ARG A 608 6.93 -36.37 24.08
N ASN A 609 7.17 -36.02 22.83
CA ASN A 609 8.51 -36.03 22.24
C ASN A 609 9.30 -34.78 22.63
N LEU A 610 8.68 -33.61 22.72
CA LEU A 610 9.34 -32.36 23.15
C LEU A 610 9.99 -32.52 24.54
N TYR A 611 9.27 -33.06 25.52
CA TYR A 611 9.85 -33.35 26.84
C TYR A 611 10.95 -34.42 26.81
N GLN A 612 10.98 -35.29 25.80
CA GLN A 612 12.04 -36.28 25.65
C GLN A 612 13.27 -35.67 24.96
N GLU A 613 13.09 -34.77 24.00
CA GLU A 613 14.19 -34.09 23.30
C GLU A 613 14.87 -33.04 24.18
N ASP A 614 14.13 -32.23 24.93
CA ASP A 614 14.72 -31.27 25.89
C ASP A 614 15.52 -32.03 26.96
N PHE A 615 15.01 -33.17 27.45
CA PHE A 615 15.72 -34.03 28.39
C PHE A 615 16.97 -34.69 27.80
N VAL A 616 16.96 -35.03 26.50
CA VAL A 616 18.13 -35.59 25.81
C VAL A 616 19.18 -34.52 25.49
N GLN A 617 18.77 -33.29 25.18
CA GLN A 617 19.71 -32.18 25.01
C GLN A 617 20.39 -31.81 26.33
N ASP A 618 19.65 -31.80 27.44
CA ASP A 618 20.21 -31.59 28.77
C ASP A 618 21.17 -32.72 29.18
N ILE A 619 20.86 -33.98 28.82
CA ILE A 619 21.77 -35.13 29.04
C ILE A 619 23.05 -34.98 28.20
N ASN A 620 22.94 -34.63 26.92
CA ASN A 620 24.11 -34.47 26.06
C ASN A 620 25.00 -33.30 26.49
N LEU A 621 24.40 -32.21 26.99
CA LEU A 621 25.15 -31.07 27.55
C LEU A 621 25.88 -31.47 28.84
N TYR A 622 25.24 -32.30 29.68
CA TYR A 622 25.83 -32.83 30.91
C TYR A 622 26.94 -33.86 30.64
N GLU A 623 26.78 -34.73 29.64
CA GLU A 623 27.80 -35.70 29.22
C GLU A 623 29.02 -35.01 28.58
N PHE A 624 28.81 -33.94 27.79
CA PHE A 624 29.91 -33.15 27.24
C PHE A 624 30.74 -32.45 28.33
N GLN A 625 30.09 -31.92 29.37
CA GLN A 625 30.76 -31.35 30.55
C GLN A 625 31.49 -32.41 31.40
N GLN A 626 31.07 -33.68 31.36
CA GLN A 626 31.77 -34.79 32.03
C GLN A 626 32.99 -35.27 31.24
N GLU A 627 33.03 -35.09 29.92
CA GLU A 627 34.19 -35.43 29.09
C GLU A 627 35.30 -34.37 29.20
N GLU A 628 34.98 -33.07 29.29
CA GLU A 628 35.99 -32.03 29.57
C GLU A 628 36.66 -32.24 30.93
N ASN A 629 35.92 -32.67 31.95
CA ASN A 629 36.49 -32.97 33.28
C ASN A 629 37.29 -34.29 33.33
N LYS A 630 37.24 -35.14 32.30
CA LYS A 630 38.07 -36.35 32.19
C LYS A 630 39.35 -36.12 31.39
N GLY A 631 39.45 -35.01 30.65
CA GLY A 631 40.64 -34.62 29.88
C GLY A 631 41.86 -34.33 30.75
N ASP A 632 41.66 -33.81 31.96
CA ASP A 632 42.76 -33.40 32.84
C ASP A 632 43.41 -34.57 33.61
N ASN A 633 42.72 -35.71 33.75
CA ASN A 633 43.29 -36.90 34.41
C ASN A 633 44.03 -37.85 33.45
N PHE A 634 44.04 -37.58 32.15
CA PHE A 634 44.68 -38.45 31.15
C PHE A 634 46.10 -38.02 30.77
N ILE A 635 46.56 -36.85 31.24
CA ILE A 635 47.91 -36.34 30.96
C ILE A 635 48.95 -36.91 31.94
N GLU A 636 48.56 -37.40 33.12
CA GLU A 636 49.50 -37.84 34.15
C GLU A 636 49.97 -39.31 34.04
N GLN A 637 49.36 -40.14 33.18
CA GLN A 637 49.71 -41.56 33.05
C GLN A 637 50.62 -41.92 31.85
N LYS A 638 51.05 -40.94 31.04
CA LYS A 638 51.95 -41.20 29.89
C LYS A 638 53.46 -41.14 30.21
N ALA A 639 53.85 -41.11 31.48
CA ALA A 639 55.26 -41.08 31.88
C ALA A 639 55.91 -42.47 32.09
N ASN A 640 55.15 -43.57 32.20
CA ASN A 640 55.71 -44.90 32.41
C ASN A 640 55.40 -45.84 31.24
N GLY A 641 56.42 -46.11 30.44
CA GLY A 641 56.33 -46.85 29.19
C GLY A 641 55.82 -48.29 29.33
N GLN A 642 54.65 -48.55 28.76
CA GLN A 642 54.26 -49.86 28.24
C GLN A 642 53.50 -49.65 26.92
N ILE A 643 54.24 -49.59 25.81
CA ILE A 643 53.68 -49.61 24.45
C ILE A 643 53.62 -51.06 24.00
N GLN A 644 52.54 -51.76 24.34
CA GLN A 644 52.10 -53.00 23.68
C GLN A 644 50.74 -53.39 24.29
N ASN A 645 49.66 -52.73 23.85
CA ASN A 645 48.26 -53.19 23.98
C ASN A 645 47.22 -52.28 23.26
N ASN A 646 47.63 -51.16 22.64
CA ASN A 646 46.70 -50.16 22.08
C ASN A 646 45.92 -50.59 20.82
N LYS A 647 46.33 -51.64 20.09
CA LYS A 647 45.57 -52.08 18.90
C LYS A 647 44.27 -52.79 19.26
N GLN A 648 44.26 -53.60 20.32
CA GLN A 648 43.06 -54.34 20.71
C GLN A 648 41.99 -53.42 21.30
N GLN A 649 42.39 -52.43 22.12
CA GLN A 649 41.46 -51.44 22.68
C GLN A 649 40.85 -50.51 21.61
N GLN A 650 41.59 -50.17 20.55
CA GLN A 650 41.04 -49.42 19.42
C GLN A 650 40.05 -50.26 18.59
N GLU A 651 40.32 -51.54 18.37
CA GLU A 651 39.39 -52.43 17.64
C GLU A 651 38.11 -52.72 18.44
N ASP A 652 38.23 -52.87 19.76
CA ASP A 652 37.07 -53.09 20.64
C ASP A 652 36.22 -51.82 20.78
N GLY A 653 36.86 -50.63 20.82
CA GLY A 653 36.16 -49.34 20.75
C GLY A 653 35.38 -49.18 19.43
N LEU A 654 36.01 -49.51 18.29
CA LEU A 654 35.36 -49.41 16.98
C LEU A 654 34.23 -50.42 16.80
N LYS A 655 34.36 -51.64 17.34
CA LYS A 655 33.28 -52.65 17.36
C LYS A 655 32.10 -52.19 18.21
N MET A 656 32.37 -51.60 19.36
CA MET A 656 31.33 -51.09 20.26
C MET A 656 30.58 -49.91 19.64
N GLN A 657 31.28 -49.00 18.97
CA GLN A 657 30.66 -47.90 18.20
C GLN A 657 29.73 -48.41 17.09
N LYS A 658 30.21 -49.37 16.27
CA LYS A 658 29.39 -49.99 15.21
C LYS A 658 28.18 -50.74 15.77
N CYS A 659 28.32 -51.36 16.94
CA CYS A 659 27.22 -52.03 17.63
C CYS A 659 26.16 -51.02 18.12
N MET A 660 26.58 -49.88 18.69
CA MET A 660 25.65 -48.80 19.06
C MET A 660 24.91 -48.24 17.84
N GLU A 661 25.60 -47.98 16.74
CA GLU A 661 24.99 -47.46 15.50
C GLU A 661 23.96 -48.43 14.92
N GLN A 662 24.23 -49.73 14.94
CA GLN A 662 23.26 -50.76 14.54
C GLN A 662 22.06 -50.79 15.49
N LYS A 663 22.28 -50.69 16.80
CA LYS A 663 21.19 -50.70 17.79
C LYS A 663 20.30 -49.45 17.67
N ILE A 664 20.89 -48.29 17.40
CA ILE A 664 20.17 -47.04 17.09
C ILE A 664 19.36 -47.18 15.80
N SER A 665 19.94 -47.78 14.75
CA SER A 665 19.23 -48.05 13.49
C SER A 665 18.05 -49.00 13.67
N GLN A 666 18.23 -50.08 14.43
CA GLN A 666 17.15 -51.04 14.75
C GLN A 666 16.03 -50.39 15.56
N LEU A 667 16.36 -49.53 16.53
CA LEU A 667 15.38 -48.77 17.32
C LEU A 667 14.60 -47.76 16.45
N LYS A 668 15.26 -47.10 15.49
CA LYS A 668 14.60 -46.21 14.51
C LYS A 668 13.65 -47.00 13.59
N MET A 669 14.06 -48.17 13.11
CA MET A 669 13.24 -49.01 12.22
C MET A 669 12.03 -49.63 12.93
N GLY A 670 12.19 -50.08 14.18
CA GLY A 670 11.09 -50.59 15.01
C GLY A 670 10.05 -49.52 15.36
N LYS A 671 10.47 -48.27 15.56
CA LYS A 671 9.56 -47.13 15.75
C LYS A 671 8.81 -46.77 14.46
N MET A 672 9.44 -46.86 13.28
CA MET A 672 8.76 -46.62 11.99
C MET A 672 7.72 -47.68 11.64
N MET A 673 7.98 -48.96 11.94
CA MET A 673 7.03 -50.05 11.64
C MET A 673 5.77 -50.01 12.51
N ASN A 674 5.87 -49.55 13.76
CA ASN A 674 4.72 -49.42 14.66
C ASN A 674 3.79 -48.22 14.36
N LEU A 675 4.22 -47.29 13.51
CA LEU A 675 3.44 -46.11 13.14
C LEU A 675 2.47 -46.35 11.96
N LYS A 676 2.66 -47.40 11.17
CA LYS A 676 1.84 -47.66 9.96
C LYS A 676 0.49 -48.37 10.20
N ASN A 677 0.23 -48.89 11.41
CA ASN A 677 -0.94 -49.75 11.67
C ASN A 677 -2.06 -49.13 12.55
N LYS A 678 -2.14 -47.80 12.69
CA LYS A 678 -3.25 -47.13 13.43
C LYS A 678 -3.84 -45.94 12.65
N ASN A 679 -4.40 -46.22 11.48
CA ASN A 679 -5.13 -45.25 10.63
C ASN A 679 -6.65 -45.28 10.90
N SER A 680 -7.08 -45.29 12.16
CA SER A 680 -8.48 -44.98 12.51
C SER A 680 -8.54 -43.56 13.07
N ASP A 681 -9.35 -42.71 12.45
CA ASP A 681 -9.64 -41.29 12.71
C ASP A 681 -9.80 -40.91 14.20
N LYS A 682 -8.70 -40.92 14.95
CA LYS A 682 -8.65 -40.28 16.26
C LYS A 682 -8.31 -38.83 16.01
N ASN A 683 -9.35 -37.99 16.06
CA ASN A 683 -9.28 -36.57 16.36
C ASN A 683 -8.01 -36.30 17.18
N THR A 684 -6.95 -35.85 16.52
CA THR A 684 -5.69 -35.62 17.21
C THR A 684 -5.91 -34.37 18.02
N ASP A 685 -6.18 -34.57 19.32
CA ASP A 685 -6.36 -33.44 20.22
C ASP A 685 -5.11 -32.56 20.16
N PHE A 686 -5.29 -31.33 19.72
CA PHE A 686 -4.29 -30.28 19.83
C PHE A 686 -4.43 -29.62 21.19
N LEU A 687 -3.32 -29.46 21.90
CA LEU A 687 -3.25 -28.66 23.11
C LEU A 687 -3.06 -27.20 22.71
N LYS A 688 -4.02 -26.35 23.09
CA LYS A 688 -3.90 -24.91 22.99
C LYS A 688 -2.77 -24.43 23.90
N ILE A 689 -1.79 -23.74 23.31
CA ILE A 689 -0.65 -23.16 24.05
C ILE A 689 -0.97 -21.73 24.42
N LYS A 690 -1.23 -20.89 23.42
CA LYS A 690 -1.46 -19.45 23.58
C LYS A 690 -2.42 -18.93 22.51
N VAL A 691 -3.10 -17.83 22.81
CA VAL A 691 -3.79 -17.00 21.83
C VAL A 691 -3.01 -15.70 21.71
N LEU A 692 -2.75 -15.31 20.47
CA LEU A 692 -2.08 -14.08 20.10
C LEU A 692 -3.11 -13.13 19.51
N ASP A 693 -3.01 -11.86 19.89
CA ASP A 693 -3.92 -10.79 19.48
C ASP A 693 -3.24 -9.86 18.45
N ALA A 694 -3.89 -8.75 18.10
CA ALA A 694 -3.29 -7.74 17.25
C ALA A 694 -2.03 -7.14 17.90
N ASP A 695 -1.05 -6.80 17.06
CA ASP A 695 0.29 -6.35 17.44
C ASP A 695 1.19 -7.44 18.10
N ASP A 696 0.76 -8.71 18.12
CA ASP A 696 1.63 -9.86 18.41
C ASP A 696 2.31 -10.40 17.13
N TYR A 697 3.34 -11.23 17.30
CA TYR A 697 4.04 -11.95 16.24
C TYR A 697 4.28 -13.41 16.63
N PHE A 698 4.56 -14.27 15.65
CA PHE A 698 4.81 -15.70 15.88
C PHE A 698 5.64 -16.34 14.76
N GLY A 699 6.21 -17.51 15.09
CA GLY A 699 7.02 -18.30 14.18
C GLY A 699 8.48 -17.85 14.10
N GLU A 700 8.88 -16.93 14.97
CA GLU A 700 10.24 -16.44 15.14
C GLU A 700 11.16 -17.52 15.73
N ASP A 701 10.68 -18.33 16.68
CA ASP A 701 11.53 -19.28 17.40
C ASP A 701 12.17 -20.27 16.41
N GLU A 702 11.37 -20.89 15.55
CA GLU A 702 11.91 -21.86 14.60
C GLU A 702 12.87 -21.21 13.59
N VAL A 703 12.64 -19.94 13.23
CA VAL A 703 13.51 -19.21 12.31
C VAL A 703 14.83 -18.81 12.99
N LEU A 704 14.78 -18.24 14.19
CA LEU A 704 15.96 -17.79 14.95
C LEU A 704 16.84 -18.98 15.36
N PHE A 705 16.24 -20.12 15.70
CA PHE A 705 16.98 -21.35 16.01
C PHE A 705 17.33 -22.19 14.77
N GLN A 706 17.12 -21.66 13.56
CA GLN A 706 17.38 -22.34 12.27
C GLN A 706 16.76 -23.74 12.19
N GLN A 707 15.63 -23.95 12.87
CA GLN A 707 14.89 -25.20 12.83
C GLN A 707 14.16 -25.28 11.49
N LYS A 708 14.34 -26.39 10.78
CA LYS A 708 13.72 -26.55 9.45
C LYS A 708 12.20 -26.67 9.50
N LEU A 709 11.64 -27.17 10.60
CA LEU A 709 10.23 -27.54 10.71
C LEU A 709 9.55 -26.85 11.88
N ARG A 710 8.28 -26.48 11.71
CA ARG A 710 7.40 -25.89 12.72
C ARG A 710 7.10 -26.86 13.85
N LYS A 711 7.29 -26.41 15.09
CA LYS A 711 6.93 -27.18 16.29
C LYS A 711 5.46 -27.04 16.67
N PHE A 712 4.82 -25.99 16.16
CA PHE A 712 3.46 -25.62 16.51
C PHE A 712 2.56 -25.56 15.28
N LYS A 713 1.24 -25.52 15.53
CA LYS A 713 0.19 -25.20 14.56
C LYS A 713 -0.39 -23.84 14.92
N ALA A 714 -0.40 -22.92 13.95
CA ALA A 714 -1.02 -21.61 14.08
C ALA A 714 -2.36 -21.59 13.33
N THR A 715 -3.44 -21.22 14.02
CA THR A 715 -4.79 -21.19 13.43
C THR A 715 -5.50 -19.89 13.76
N VAL A 716 -6.05 -19.21 12.76
CA VAL A 716 -6.87 -18.01 12.95
C VAL A 716 -8.17 -18.39 13.64
N ILE A 717 -8.51 -17.70 14.73
CA ILE A 717 -9.75 -17.92 15.49
C ILE A 717 -10.69 -16.71 15.47
N SER A 718 -10.26 -15.57 14.93
CA SER A 718 -11.10 -14.39 14.70
C SER A 718 -11.79 -14.44 13.34
N TYR A 719 -12.96 -13.81 13.20
CA TYR A 719 -13.70 -13.73 11.93
C TYR A 719 -12.89 -13.19 10.75
N GLU A 720 -12.00 -12.25 11.03
CA GLU A 720 -11.09 -11.64 10.07
C GLU A 720 -9.70 -11.56 10.71
N ALA A 721 -8.66 -11.80 9.90
CA ALA A 721 -7.27 -11.56 10.30
C ALA A 721 -6.47 -10.95 9.15
N GLU A 722 -5.70 -9.90 9.47
CA GLU A 722 -4.67 -9.36 8.58
C GLU A 722 -3.31 -9.71 9.18
N ILE A 723 -2.53 -10.56 8.50
CA ILE A 723 -1.23 -11.04 8.96
C ILE A 723 -0.18 -10.68 7.91
N TYR A 724 0.91 -10.04 8.34
CA TYR A 724 2.09 -9.85 7.49
C TYR A 724 3.03 -11.05 7.66
N SER A 725 3.64 -11.50 6.56
CA SER A 725 4.67 -12.53 6.62
C SER A 725 5.97 -12.04 6.01
N PHE A 726 7.08 -12.32 6.68
CA PHE A 726 8.44 -12.15 6.18
C PHE A 726 9.04 -13.50 5.80
N ASP A 727 9.89 -13.56 4.78
CA ASP A 727 10.76 -14.72 4.54
C ASP A 727 11.82 -14.81 5.65
N ALA A 728 12.07 -16.03 6.11
CA ALA A 728 13.03 -16.32 7.17
C ALA A 728 14.46 -15.93 6.78
N ASN A 729 14.88 -16.19 5.54
CA ASN A 729 16.23 -15.86 5.09
C ASN A 729 16.41 -14.37 4.95
N GLU A 730 15.41 -13.67 4.38
CA GLU A 730 15.44 -12.21 4.32
C GLU A 730 15.53 -11.63 5.74
N PHE A 731 14.69 -12.09 6.67
CA PHE A 731 14.70 -11.64 8.05
C PHE A 731 16.06 -11.86 8.74
N LEU A 732 16.69 -13.03 8.53
CA LEU A 732 18.00 -13.35 9.08
C LEU A 732 19.12 -12.47 8.48
N ILE A 733 19.11 -12.23 7.17
CA ILE A 733 20.07 -11.33 6.52
C ILE A 733 19.94 -9.92 7.13
N TYR A 734 18.72 -9.45 7.37
CA TYR A 734 18.50 -8.15 7.97
C TYR A 734 18.89 -8.11 9.45
N SER A 735 18.64 -9.18 10.22
CA SER A 735 19.03 -9.22 11.63
C SER A 735 20.55 -9.24 11.82
N GLU A 736 21.28 -9.97 10.95
CA GLU A 736 22.74 -9.98 10.93
C GLU A 736 23.32 -8.58 10.62
N GLN A 737 22.81 -7.92 9.58
CA GLN A 737 23.23 -6.56 9.23
C GLN A 737 22.96 -5.55 10.36
N MET A 738 21.86 -5.72 11.10
CA MET A 738 21.53 -4.89 12.26
C MET A 738 22.48 -5.15 13.43
N GLN A 739 22.81 -6.41 13.71
CA GLN A 739 23.74 -6.78 14.77
C GLN A 739 25.12 -6.16 14.51
N ASP A 740 25.59 -6.20 13.27
CA ASP A 740 26.87 -5.59 12.89
C ASP A 740 26.87 -4.07 13.06
N GLN A 741 25.76 -3.41 12.72
CA GLN A 741 25.64 -1.96 12.93
C GLN A 741 25.57 -1.60 14.41
N MET A 742 24.84 -2.35 15.23
CA MET A 742 24.79 -2.15 16.68
C MET A 742 26.17 -2.36 17.30
N ASN A 743 26.85 -3.46 16.95
CA ASN A 743 28.21 -3.73 17.39
C ASN A 743 29.19 -2.62 16.97
N ASN A 744 29.03 -2.04 15.78
CA ASN A 744 29.86 -0.92 15.32
C ASN A 744 29.55 0.39 16.05
N LEU A 745 28.28 0.68 16.36
CA LEU A 745 27.90 1.83 17.18
C LEU A 745 28.40 1.70 18.62
N GLU A 746 28.36 0.49 19.18
CA GLU A 746 28.97 0.21 20.49
C GLU A 746 30.49 0.43 20.45
N LYS A 747 31.19 -0.08 19.44
CA LYS A 747 32.64 0.17 19.26
C LYS A 747 32.95 1.67 19.14
N ILE A 748 32.14 2.45 18.42
CA ILE A 748 32.34 3.91 18.29
C ILE A 748 32.05 4.62 19.61
N ARG A 749 31.00 4.21 20.35
CA ARG A 749 30.71 4.73 21.69
C ARG A 749 31.87 4.47 22.63
N ASP A 750 32.40 3.25 22.59
CA ASP A 750 33.48 2.79 23.43
C ASP A 750 34.81 3.53 23.10
N GLN A 751 35.05 3.84 21.81
CA GLN A 751 36.17 4.68 21.39
C GLN A 751 36.03 6.15 21.81
N ARG A 752 34.80 6.69 21.87
CA ARG A 752 34.55 8.10 22.23
C ARG A 752 34.49 8.33 23.74
N TYR A 753 34.15 7.31 24.53
CA TYR A 753 34.00 7.40 25.98
C TYR A 753 34.72 6.26 26.71
N PRO A 754 36.07 6.18 26.62
CA PRO A 754 36.83 5.11 27.26
C PRO A 754 36.64 5.07 28.78
N ASP A 755 36.40 6.23 29.41
CA ASP A 755 36.22 6.32 30.87
C ASP A 755 34.89 5.71 31.34
N ALA A 756 33.85 5.69 30.50
CA ALA A 756 32.55 5.08 30.83
C ALA A 756 32.59 3.54 30.80
N ILE A 757 33.53 2.96 30.06
CA ILE A 757 33.77 1.50 30.01
C ILE A 757 34.35 1.03 31.35
N ASN A 758 35.28 1.79 31.93
CA ASN A 758 35.86 1.46 33.23
C ASN A 758 34.79 1.44 34.32
N THR A 759 33.83 2.36 34.30
CA THR A 759 32.73 2.37 35.28
C THR A 759 31.76 1.21 35.08
N LYS A 760 31.46 0.82 33.83
CA LYS A 760 30.59 -0.33 33.53
C LYS A 760 31.25 -1.66 33.91
N ASN A 761 32.55 -1.79 33.66
CA ASN A 761 33.33 -2.97 34.05
C ASN A 761 33.52 -3.05 35.57
N GLU A 762 33.74 -1.94 36.27
CA GLU A 762 33.73 -1.90 37.75
C GLU A 762 32.38 -2.31 38.33
N LEU A 763 31.27 -1.83 37.75
CA LEU A 763 29.92 -2.20 38.19
C LEU A 763 29.61 -3.69 37.95
N GLN A 764 30.00 -4.25 36.80
CA GLN A 764 29.83 -5.69 36.54
C GLN A 764 30.74 -6.55 37.42
N PHE A 765 31.98 -6.13 37.66
CA PHE A 765 32.90 -6.83 38.56
C PHE A 765 32.39 -6.81 40.02
N ASN A 766 31.85 -5.69 40.49
CA ASN A 766 31.25 -5.57 41.83
C ASN A 766 29.88 -6.26 41.99
N THR A 767 29.25 -6.68 40.89
CA THR A 767 28.01 -7.49 40.92
C THR A 767 28.32 -8.99 40.87
N LEU A 768 29.51 -9.36 40.38
CA LEU A 768 30.01 -10.74 40.33
C LEU A 768 30.77 -11.15 41.61
N LEU A 769 31.33 -10.17 42.35
CA LEU A 769 31.76 -10.28 43.74
C LEU A 769 30.56 -10.22 44.68
#